data_AF-A0A7L5SMY8-F1
#
_entry.id   AF-A0A7L5SMY8-F1
#
_cell.length_a   1.000
_cell.length_b   1.000
_cell.length_c   1.000
_cell.angle_alpha   90.00
_cell.angle_beta   90.00
_cell.angle_gamma   90.00
#
_symmetry.space_group_name_H-M   'P 1'
#
loop_
_entity.id
_entity.type
_entity.pdbx_description
1 polymer ?
#
loop_
_entity_poly.entity_id
_entity_poly.type
_entity_poly.pdbx_seq_one_letter_code
_entity_poly.pdbx_strand_id
1 'polypeptide(L)'
;MTHDLHTDTTQSTLAAGLAPPGTPGGEEVTARTYGHPLLGARPVVRLTGQTVAPVEDRLLADLGYAAPDVGEPVAAGQDLALRYPAWALVHDPAHTGTALSAGVEMARAGRLVDPRPGPALEEFQRIAATLPDDHLPVFWEEVGRMFIAAGRDKQGALMFGRARAADRHATLGMDPARRRAVFLEFALAGALSAKDITAYVGELSGRPDPVAAYRDLRELALRRTTGGLAPWPAMLKDIGKLAKAAGLDVVTEHRLLLEGLVDTPALWRAADGFWTAQRKLLVPAVAASAALKKRLLWRLTEVPPSEMDAWWCGLLQEAGALDQLSGDAGEWLSAVLGRYGRASSPAVPEEVLRLLALLADRIREARTPVRFGSGAPEDRCGIDAVALVRCLDAGIPVADPGPKVWLRNWQGSPDADLRALLDDERFGPVLLRSVPRGGDDFRGLWRASSLRPGLRGIIDGNVRRVRSGALADAVLALRWLEDNLRADSLKETPDLAARMADLDMVTPLTRTLRAGILDELGWAALDEAAAEMKGKNFWGRASWPVLTVHDRRKAIAIGPGGRIAEHRLRVPDEAARFDHTPQVHFSDGQFLVLHYVNGKQRHYWSDAPDETFAVRPRMWQSLHYERDRHGYTFMAPNGRRFMGHRVLGPREERVGPNGHMFHDGRDFWWHTGDGGEAQAHRVDLTTGELAEAGLPEFFGPSLLAADERWDIESSSLAPLPYGVKDSPLGSDGTRVGLRVARDSTTGEVRYHRIDGVHGTLDGAGPTAIWGLLDIPGSEKRLVLSGGVGKYRPVVARDADTGECYWQAELKNDGWVDSEPDPVAAGTRLIPPPAFWHFLTPRDPAGSQALRQITEDTVRRLLKAAATSEEALRTAVGRLLPEVSHPLLVRGVVGCVREAAGLRTHRDRILTRLKRARRARLKVSEEDLGGALEGLVGKCSSGYRGTVAQIELTSAFFSGAIDADTAMERWLDHGSAFDWTGLPGRVGGLAVRAVSAVTPDTHRRALSRLLRFWALTPLAEPGLRRGLLDSEQRAALSDENGALMPLSITMLNSEWGRSHAGDTWDIAAFLQRGTVPRPAGVLDIQEVPEGRATPERLHRIVDELERVGPVPFDPAAAARLAEATGLDRAAAALLMAGLPHIKDDGHNFLPPQTRKALGLKVAEAKAARDTLRRLPEATRLELYDAVLPDDPAGLWDQTVMAERLARAWKEAAARP
;
A
#
# COMPACT_ATOMS: atom_id res chain seq x y z
N MET A 1 5.37 -43.85 26.97
CA MET A 1 5.55 -44.26 28.38
C MET A 1 4.72 -43.32 29.23
N THR A 2 3.68 -43.88 29.83
CA THR A 2 2.66 -43.26 30.68
C THR A 2 3.19 -43.09 32.10
N HIS A 3 3.58 -41.86 32.45
CA HIS A 3 3.59 -41.37 33.82
C HIS A 3 3.36 -39.85 33.77
N ASP A 4 2.66 -39.34 34.79
CA ASP A 4 2.30 -37.93 35.04
C ASP A 4 1.01 -37.36 34.42
N LEU A 5 -0.08 -38.14 34.42
CA LEU A 5 -1.45 -37.61 34.25
C LEU A 5 -2.23 -37.46 35.58
N HIS A 6 -1.62 -37.75 36.74
CA HIS A 6 -2.29 -37.63 38.05
C HIS A 6 -2.08 -36.29 38.76
N THR A 7 -1.17 -35.44 38.28
CA THR A 7 -0.88 -34.11 38.86
C THR A 7 -1.77 -33.00 38.31
N ASP A 8 -2.41 -33.19 37.15
CA ASP A 8 -3.16 -32.13 36.45
C ASP A 8 -4.60 -31.96 36.96
N THR A 9 -5.22 -33.04 37.46
CA THR A 9 -6.60 -33.02 37.95
C THR A 9 -6.77 -32.19 39.24
N THR A 10 -5.77 -32.20 40.12
CA THR A 10 -5.82 -31.52 41.44
C THR A 10 -5.68 -30.00 41.32
N GLN A 11 -4.83 -29.52 40.40
CA GLN A 11 -4.70 -28.08 40.10
C GLN A 11 -5.93 -27.55 39.34
N SER A 12 -6.51 -28.35 38.45
CA SER A 12 -7.76 -28.03 37.75
C SER A 12 -8.94 -27.81 38.71
N THR A 13 -9.07 -28.63 39.77
CA THR A 13 -10.15 -28.50 40.77
C THR A 13 -10.00 -27.28 41.68
N LEU A 14 -8.77 -26.89 42.04
CA LEU A 14 -8.52 -25.69 42.86
C LEU A 14 -8.71 -24.39 42.04
N ALA A 15 -8.40 -24.42 40.74
CA ALA A 15 -8.61 -23.30 39.83
C ALA A 15 -10.11 -22.98 39.57
N ALA A 16 -11.02 -23.92 39.89
CA ALA A 16 -12.47 -23.75 39.74
C ALA A 16 -13.13 -23.02 40.92
N GLY A 17 -12.39 -22.66 41.97
CA GLY A 17 -12.84 -21.82 43.09
C GLY A 17 -12.72 -22.48 44.46
N LEU A 18 -13.49 -23.54 44.72
CA LEU A 18 -13.47 -24.29 45.99
C LEU A 18 -13.45 -25.80 45.70
N ALA A 19 -12.51 -26.52 46.31
CA ALA A 19 -12.38 -27.97 46.26
C ALA A 19 -12.79 -28.63 47.59
N PRO A 20 -12.98 -29.95 47.65
CA PRO A 20 -13.27 -30.64 48.92
C PRO A 20 -12.17 -30.40 49.97
N PRO A 21 -12.52 -30.33 51.28
CA PRO A 21 -11.54 -30.24 52.37
C PRO A 21 -10.45 -31.32 52.27
N GLY A 22 -9.20 -30.97 52.57
CA GLY A 22 -8.05 -31.89 52.51
C GLY A 22 -7.49 -32.13 51.10
N THR A 23 -7.93 -31.39 50.08
CA THR A 23 -7.34 -31.45 48.73
C THR A 23 -5.85 -31.09 48.78
N PRO A 24 -4.93 -31.96 48.32
CA PRO A 24 -3.49 -31.69 48.36
C PRO A 24 -3.11 -30.41 47.60
N GLY A 25 -2.42 -29.48 48.28
CA GLY A 25 -1.96 -28.21 47.71
C GLY A 25 -2.97 -27.05 47.77
N GLY A 26 -4.15 -27.25 48.37
CA GLY A 26 -5.09 -26.15 48.70
C GLY A 26 -4.99 -25.72 50.16
N GLU A 27 -5.34 -24.46 50.45
CA GLU A 27 -5.47 -23.96 51.82
C GLU A 27 -6.86 -24.29 52.38
N GLU A 28 -6.97 -24.53 53.69
CA GLU A 28 -8.27 -24.77 54.33
C GLU A 28 -9.13 -23.50 54.33
N VAL A 29 -10.37 -23.62 53.87
CA VAL A 29 -11.38 -22.56 53.91
C VAL A 29 -12.35 -22.83 55.05
N THR A 30 -12.42 -21.92 56.01
CA THR A 30 -13.24 -22.06 57.22
C THR A 30 -14.45 -21.11 57.16
N ALA A 31 -15.57 -21.54 57.75
CA ALA A 31 -16.71 -20.66 57.97
C ALA A 31 -16.51 -19.86 59.27
N ARG A 32 -16.39 -18.55 59.14
CA ARG A 32 -16.14 -17.61 60.25
C ARG A 32 -17.38 -16.76 60.50
N THR A 33 -17.90 -16.82 61.72
CA THR A 33 -19.20 -16.22 62.10
C THR A 33 -18.99 -15.03 63.02
N TYR A 34 -19.36 -13.83 62.56
CA TYR A 34 -19.17 -12.56 63.29
C TYR A 34 -20.49 -12.00 63.81
N GLY A 35 -20.50 -11.48 65.03
CA GLY A 35 -21.61 -10.70 65.60
C GLY A 35 -21.34 -9.20 65.57
N HIS A 36 -22.38 -8.37 65.40
CA HIS A 36 -22.25 -6.91 65.49
C HIS A 36 -23.42 -6.32 66.30
N PRO A 37 -23.17 -5.37 67.23
CA PRO A 37 -24.23 -4.79 68.07
C PRO A 37 -25.42 -4.21 67.28
N LEU A 38 -25.17 -3.59 66.12
CA LEU A 38 -26.21 -3.06 65.23
C LEU A 38 -27.02 -4.12 64.46
N LEU A 39 -26.56 -5.39 64.41
CA LEU A 39 -27.23 -6.48 63.70
C LEU A 39 -28.08 -7.37 64.62
N GLY A 40 -27.98 -7.20 65.93
CA GLY A 40 -28.70 -8.00 66.93
C GLY A 40 -28.29 -9.47 66.89
N ALA A 41 -29.26 -10.38 66.90
CA ALA A 41 -29.03 -11.83 66.86
C ALA A 41 -28.66 -12.38 65.47
N ARG A 42 -28.48 -11.53 64.45
CA ARG A 42 -28.16 -11.96 63.08
C ARG A 42 -26.63 -11.96 62.87
N PRO A 43 -25.99 -13.13 62.70
CA PRO A 43 -24.56 -13.18 62.42
C PRO A 43 -24.24 -12.91 60.95
N VAL A 44 -23.02 -12.46 60.69
CA VAL A 44 -22.41 -12.43 59.35
C VAL A 44 -21.46 -13.61 59.24
N VAL A 45 -21.67 -14.50 58.27
CA VAL A 45 -20.79 -15.66 58.02
C VAL A 45 -19.95 -15.40 56.78
N ARG A 46 -18.63 -15.60 56.87
CA ARG A 46 -17.69 -15.52 55.74
C ARG A 46 -16.97 -16.84 55.57
N LEU A 47 -16.78 -17.26 54.32
CA LEU A 47 -15.92 -18.38 53.97
C LEU A 47 -14.55 -17.82 53.61
N THR A 48 -13.55 -18.09 54.43
CA THR A 48 -12.24 -17.45 54.29
C THR A 48 -11.13 -18.50 54.39
N GLY A 49 -10.20 -18.45 53.44
CA GLY A 49 -8.96 -19.23 53.48
C GLY A 49 -8.09 -18.83 54.67
N GLN A 50 -7.40 -19.81 55.26
CA GLN A 50 -6.55 -19.60 56.43
C GLN A 50 -5.51 -18.48 56.25
N THR A 51 -4.95 -18.31 55.05
CA THR A 51 -3.95 -17.29 54.74
C THR A 51 -4.51 -15.86 54.85
N VAL A 52 -5.79 -15.65 54.49
CA VAL A 52 -6.45 -14.32 54.49
C VAL A 52 -7.29 -14.08 55.75
N ALA A 53 -7.67 -15.14 56.47
CA ALA A 53 -8.53 -15.07 57.66
C ALA A 53 -8.09 -14.05 58.73
N PRO A 54 -6.81 -13.96 59.13
CA PRO A 54 -6.36 -12.98 60.12
C PRO A 54 -6.59 -11.52 59.68
N VAL A 55 -6.59 -11.27 58.36
CA VAL A 55 -6.82 -9.93 57.81
C VAL A 55 -8.30 -9.56 57.88
N GLU A 56 -9.19 -10.47 57.47
CA GLU A 56 -10.63 -10.21 57.50
C GLU A 56 -11.15 -10.04 58.92
N ASP A 57 -10.66 -10.85 59.86
CA ASP A 57 -11.01 -10.74 61.27
C ASP A 57 -10.69 -9.36 61.84
N ARG A 58 -9.50 -8.86 61.51
CA ARG A 58 -9.04 -7.56 61.99
C ARG A 58 -9.82 -6.41 61.37
N LEU A 59 -10.09 -6.47 60.07
CA LEU A 59 -10.94 -5.49 59.37
C LEU A 59 -12.36 -5.44 59.95
N LEU A 60 -12.94 -6.60 60.27
CA LEU A 60 -14.27 -6.67 60.86
C LEU A 60 -14.26 -6.20 62.32
N ALA A 61 -13.21 -6.51 63.08
CA ALA A 61 -13.03 -5.96 64.43
C ALA A 61 -12.96 -4.42 64.43
N ASP A 62 -12.22 -3.83 63.49
CA ASP A 62 -12.14 -2.36 63.32
C ASP A 62 -13.50 -1.73 62.95
N LEU A 63 -14.37 -2.49 62.29
CA LEU A 63 -15.75 -2.10 61.98
C LEU A 63 -16.73 -2.35 63.14
N GLY A 64 -16.27 -2.80 64.30
CA GLY A 64 -17.09 -3.04 65.49
C GLY A 64 -17.70 -4.43 65.61
N TYR A 65 -17.29 -5.39 64.78
CA TYR A 65 -17.70 -6.79 64.91
C TYR A 65 -16.93 -7.47 66.05
N ALA A 66 -17.60 -8.39 66.75
CA ALA A 66 -16.95 -9.25 67.74
C ALA A 66 -16.02 -10.27 67.06
N ALA A 67 -15.09 -10.84 67.84
CA ALA A 67 -14.23 -11.92 67.38
C ALA A 67 -15.08 -13.08 66.81
N PRO A 68 -14.69 -13.67 65.66
CA PRO A 68 -15.49 -14.69 65.01
C PRO A 68 -15.50 -15.99 65.79
N ASP A 69 -16.63 -16.70 65.70
CA ASP A 69 -16.68 -18.14 65.94
C ASP A 69 -16.23 -18.88 64.66
N VAL A 70 -15.22 -19.74 64.77
CA VAL A 70 -14.55 -20.37 63.63
C VAL A 70 -14.93 -21.84 63.59
N GLY A 71 -15.65 -22.24 62.55
CA GLY A 71 -16.00 -23.64 62.32
C GLY A 71 -14.87 -24.46 61.68
N GLU A 72 -15.11 -25.77 61.60
CA GLU A 72 -14.24 -26.72 60.87
C GLU A 72 -14.08 -26.31 59.38
N PRO A 73 -12.97 -26.69 58.71
CA PRO A 73 -12.79 -26.46 57.28
C PRO A 73 -13.95 -27.03 56.45
N VAL A 74 -14.59 -26.16 55.66
CA VAL A 74 -15.73 -26.53 54.80
C VAL A 74 -15.33 -26.75 53.34
N ALA A 75 -14.14 -26.29 52.94
CA ALA A 75 -13.56 -26.50 51.63
C ALA A 75 -12.03 -26.37 51.66
N ALA A 76 -11.37 -26.69 50.55
CA ALA A 76 -10.00 -26.29 50.24
C ALA A 76 -10.02 -25.26 49.11
N GLY A 77 -9.36 -24.11 49.30
CA GLY A 77 -9.24 -23.03 48.33
C GLY A 77 -7.85 -22.98 47.70
N GLN A 78 -7.70 -22.23 46.62
CA GLN A 78 -6.37 -21.92 46.09
C GLN A 78 -5.62 -21.03 47.10
N ASP A 79 -4.41 -21.42 47.49
CA ASP A 79 -3.55 -20.59 48.35
C ASP A 79 -3.18 -19.30 47.61
N LEU A 80 -3.84 -18.20 47.97
CA LEU A 80 -3.63 -16.90 47.36
C LEU A 80 -2.54 -16.14 48.13
N ALA A 81 -1.41 -15.90 47.47
CA ALA A 81 -0.38 -15.02 48.01
C ALA A 81 -0.97 -13.66 48.37
N LEU A 82 -0.79 -13.22 49.62
CA LEU A 82 -1.31 -11.96 50.12
C LEU A 82 -0.82 -10.78 49.24
N ARG A 83 -1.79 -10.01 48.74
CA ARG A 83 -1.58 -8.80 47.91
C ARG A 83 -1.65 -7.53 48.76
N TYR A 84 -1.21 -6.40 48.21
CA TYR A 84 -1.37 -5.12 48.91
C TYR A 84 -2.85 -4.69 48.92
N PRO A 85 -3.41 -4.19 50.04
CA PRO A 85 -2.77 -3.91 51.34
C PRO A 85 -2.78 -5.09 52.34
N ALA A 86 -3.50 -6.17 52.06
CA ALA A 86 -3.66 -7.32 52.97
C ALA A 86 -2.33 -7.90 53.48
N TRP A 87 -1.32 -7.95 52.62
CA TRP A 87 0.03 -8.36 52.99
C TRP A 87 0.61 -7.54 54.14
N ALA A 88 0.45 -6.21 54.09
CA ALA A 88 0.99 -5.29 55.11
C ALA A 88 0.25 -5.44 56.45
N LEU A 89 -1.03 -5.79 56.44
CA LEU A 89 -1.83 -6.00 57.65
C LEU A 89 -1.35 -7.21 58.46
N VAL A 90 -0.78 -8.21 57.79
CA VAL A 90 -0.20 -9.41 58.42
C VAL A 90 1.25 -9.17 58.82
N HIS A 91 2.05 -8.59 57.93
CA HIS A 91 3.51 -8.54 58.08
C HIS A 91 4.03 -7.27 58.78
N ASP A 92 3.24 -6.20 58.80
CA ASP A 92 3.55 -4.96 59.51
C ASP A 92 2.32 -4.37 60.24
N PRO A 93 1.89 -5.01 61.34
CA PRO A 93 0.76 -4.57 62.15
C PRO A 93 0.86 -3.12 62.64
N ALA A 94 2.07 -2.58 62.80
CA ALA A 94 2.31 -1.24 63.34
C ALA A 94 1.85 -0.13 62.37
N HIS A 95 1.85 -0.39 61.06
CA HIS A 95 1.45 0.56 60.02
C HIS A 95 0.12 0.21 59.34
N THR A 96 -0.76 -0.49 60.06
CA THR A 96 -2.09 -0.92 59.58
C THR A 96 -2.91 0.23 59.00
N GLY A 97 -3.01 1.37 59.71
CA GLY A 97 -3.78 2.53 59.25
C GLY A 97 -3.26 3.12 57.93
N THR A 98 -1.93 3.19 57.79
CA THR A 98 -1.27 3.67 56.56
C THR A 98 -1.55 2.74 55.38
N ALA A 99 -1.45 1.41 55.59
CA ALA A 99 -1.71 0.43 54.55
C ALA A 99 -3.18 0.44 54.05
N LEU A 100 -4.14 0.58 54.97
CA LEU A 100 -5.55 0.67 54.61
C LEU A 100 -5.86 1.94 53.82
N SER A 101 -5.33 3.10 54.23
CA SER A 101 -5.49 4.36 53.49
C SER A 101 -4.94 4.24 52.07
N ALA A 102 -3.71 3.72 51.94
CA ALA A 102 -3.08 3.53 50.65
C ALA A 102 -3.83 2.54 49.75
N GLY A 103 -4.44 1.48 50.31
CA GLY A 103 -5.30 0.56 49.57
C GLY A 103 -6.53 1.24 48.95
N VAL A 104 -7.18 2.15 49.68
CA VAL A 104 -8.33 2.93 49.18
C VAL A 104 -7.89 3.90 48.07
N GLU A 105 -6.78 4.61 48.28
CA GLU A 105 -6.23 5.54 47.29
C GLU A 105 -5.78 4.79 46.02
N MET A 106 -5.14 3.63 46.17
CA MET A 106 -4.72 2.75 45.08
C MET A 106 -5.92 2.26 44.25
N ALA A 107 -7.02 1.86 44.88
CA ALA A 107 -8.24 1.46 44.17
C ALA A 107 -8.87 2.60 43.35
N ARG A 108 -8.77 3.85 43.84
CA ARG A 108 -9.22 5.05 43.09
C ARG A 108 -8.31 5.33 41.90
N ALA A 109 -6.99 5.31 42.11
CA ALA A 109 -6.00 5.49 41.04
C ALA A 109 -6.12 4.40 39.96
N GLY A 110 -6.42 3.15 40.36
CA GLY A 110 -6.65 2.02 39.46
C GLY A 110 -7.74 2.27 38.41
N ARG A 111 -8.81 2.99 38.76
CA ARG A 111 -9.89 3.35 37.80
C ARG A 111 -9.43 4.28 36.68
N LEU A 112 -8.28 4.93 36.84
CA LEU A 112 -7.70 5.83 35.85
C LEU A 112 -6.73 5.14 34.88
N VAL A 113 -6.31 3.91 35.16
CA VAL A 113 -5.24 3.22 34.42
C VAL A 113 -5.56 3.05 32.93
N ASP A 114 -6.81 2.70 32.59
CA ASP A 114 -7.24 2.56 31.20
C ASP A 114 -7.47 3.92 30.49
N PRO A 115 -8.33 4.83 31.00
CA PRO A 115 -8.65 6.08 30.32
C PRO A 115 -7.53 7.13 30.38
N ARG A 116 -6.72 7.15 31.44
CA ARG A 116 -5.71 8.20 31.74
C ARG A 116 -4.47 7.62 32.45
N PRO A 117 -3.63 6.83 31.76
CA PRO A 117 -2.50 6.10 32.38
C PRO A 117 -1.40 6.99 32.96
N GLY A 118 -1.16 8.18 32.38
CA GLY A 118 -0.17 9.14 32.91
C GLY A 118 -0.57 9.66 34.30
N PRO A 119 -1.74 10.29 34.45
CA PRO A 119 -2.26 10.72 35.75
C PRO A 119 -2.39 9.58 36.77
N ALA A 120 -2.74 8.37 36.36
CA ALA A 120 -2.77 7.21 37.25
C ALA A 120 -1.38 6.91 37.83
N LEU A 121 -0.33 6.95 37.00
CA LEU A 121 1.04 6.72 37.43
C LEU A 121 1.56 7.78 38.41
N GLU A 122 1.22 9.05 38.18
CA GLU A 122 1.55 10.16 39.10
C GLU A 122 0.91 9.93 40.47
N GLU A 123 -0.34 9.49 40.50
CA GLU A 123 -1.05 9.21 41.75
C GLU A 123 -0.46 8.00 42.49
N PHE A 124 -0.11 6.92 41.79
CA PHE A 124 0.60 5.79 42.40
C PHE A 124 1.97 6.19 42.97
N GLN A 125 2.68 7.12 42.33
CA GLN A 125 3.94 7.67 42.88
C GLN A 125 3.70 8.48 44.14
N ARG A 126 2.65 9.29 44.17
CA ARG A 126 2.26 10.06 45.36
C ARG A 126 1.92 9.13 46.53
N ILE A 127 1.16 8.07 46.28
CA ILE A 127 0.81 7.07 47.29
C ILE A 127 2.08 6.37 47.80
N ALA A 128 2.94 5.88 46.90
CA ALA A 128 4.18 5.21 47.26
C ALA A 128 5.09 6.05 48.17
N ALA A 129 5.15 7.37 47.96
CA ALA A 129 5.97 8.27 48.78
C ALA A 129 5.50 8.38 50.25
N THR A 130 4.30 7.89 50.57
CA THR A 130 3.74 7.90 51.94
C THR A 130 3.89 6.56 52.67
N LEU A 131 4.40 5.53 51.99
CA LEU A 131 4.50 4.17 52.51
C LEU A 131 5.87 3.88 53.14
N PRO A 132 5.94 3.02 54.17
CA PRO A 132 7.20 2.46 54.64
C PRO A 132 7.93 1.70 53.52
N ASP A 133 9.27 1.71 53.53
CA ASP A 133 10.09 1.02 52.52
C ASP A 133 9.74 -0.46 52.38
N ASP A 134 9.40 -1.13 53.49
CA ASP A 134 8.96 -2.53 53.54
C ASP A 134 7.67 -2.83 52.76
N HIS A 135 6.82 -1.82 52.53
CA HIS A 135 5.54 -2.00 51.82
C HIS A 135 5.71 -1.83 50.31
N LEU A 136 6.74 -1.09 49.89
CA LEU A 136 6.95 -0.67 48.50
C LEU A 136 7.06 -1.85 47.51
N PRO A 137 7.75 -2.98 47.81
CA PRO A 137 7.81 -4.10 46.89
C PRO A 137 6.43 -4.65 46.51
N VAL A 138 5.61 -4.95 47.52
CA VAL A 138 4.28 -5.56 47.32
C VAL A 138 3.29 -4.57 46.73
N PHE A 139 3.42 -3.29 47.10
CA PHE A 139 2.66 -2.19 46.50
C PHE A 139 2.91 -2.08 44.99
N TRP A 140 4.19 -1.99 44.56
CA TRP A 140 4.52 -1.84 43.15
C TRP A 140 4.18 -3.08 42.32
N GLU A 141 4.22 -4.29 42.90
CA GLU A 141 3.71 -5.51 42.26
C GLU A 141 2.21 -5.40 41.97
N GLU A 142 1.40 -4.91 42.92
CA GLU A 142 -0.04 -4.76 42.71
C GLU A 142 -0.39 -3.68 41.69
N VAL A 143 0.32 -2.55 41.70
CA VAL A 143 0.19 -1.51 40.67
C VAL A 143 0.55 -2.07 39.30
N GLY A 144 1.60 -2.90 39.20
CA GLY A 144 1.98 -3.58 37.97
C GLY A 144 0.86 -4.45 37.41
N ARG A 145 0.17 -5.24 38.26
CA ARG A 145 -0.99 -6.05 37.87
C ARG A 145 -2.15 -5.22 37.33
N MET A 146 -2.42 -4.06 37.93
CA MET A 146 -3.46 -3.15 37.44
C MET A 146 -3.16 -2.65 36.01
N PHE A 147 -1.90 -2.32 35.70
CA PHE A 147 -1.51 -1.94 34.33
C PHE A 147 -1.59 -3.11 33.35
N ILE A 148 -1.20 -4.33 33.77
CA ILE A 148 -1.32 -5.54 32.95
C ILE A 148 -2.79 -5.82 32.62
N ALA A 149 -3.70 -5.74 33.61
CA ALA A 149 -5.12 -5.96 33.42
C ALA A 149 -5.76 -4.96 32.42
N ALA A 150 -5.17 -3.78 32.25
CA ALA A 150 -5.57 -2.77 31.26
C ALA A 150 -4.86 -2.90 29.90
N GLY A 151 -4.11 -3.98 29.66
CA GLY A 151 -3.34 -4.18 28.42
C GLY A 151 -2.16 -3.21 28.26
N ARG A 152 -1.58 -2.73 29.37
CA ARG A 152 -0.48 -1.75 29.41
C ARG A 152 0.83 -2.40 29.89
N ASP A 153 1.28 -3.42 29.18
CA ASP A 153 2.39 -4.30 29.60
C ASP A 153 3.72 -3.55 29.86
N LYS A 154 3.99 -2.48 29.11
CA LYS A 154 5.20 -1.65 29.29
C LYS A 154 5.22 -0.93 30.64
N GLN A 155 4.07 -0.38 31.04
CA GLN A 155 3.91 0.25 32.34
C GLN A 155 3.93 -0.81 33.45
N GLY A 156 3.31 -1.97 33.21
CA GLY A 156 3.41 -3.14 34.09
C GLY A 156 4.87 -3.52 34.38
N ALA A 157 5.69 -3.64 33.33
CA ALA A 157 7.12 -3.92 33.44
C ALA A 157 7.90 -2.84 34.20
N LEU A 158 7.55 -1.57 34.00
CA LEU A 158 8.15 -0.47 34.77
C LEU A 158 7.86 -0.61 36.27
N MET A 159 6.63 -0.98 36.63
CA MET A 159 6.25 -1.15 38.04
C MET A 159 6.93 -2.37 38.65
N PHE A 160 7.06 -3.45 37.91
CA PHE A 160 7.88 -4.60 38.32
C PHE A 160 9.32 -4.18 38.63
N GLY A 161 9.95 -3.40 37.76
CA GLY A 161 11.30 -2.87 37.99
C GLY A 161 11.40 -2.00 39.26
N ARG A 162 10.34 -1.24 39.59
CA ARG A 162 10.26 -0.46 40.84
C ARG A 162 10.12 -1.36 42.08
N ALA A 163 9.30 -2.41 42.01
CA ALA A 163 9.20 -3.40 43.08
C ALA A 163 10.57 -4.04 43.38
N ARG A 164 11.30 -4.45 42.33
CA ARG A 164 12.65 -5.04 42.47
C ARG A 164 13.69 -4.03 42.96
N ALA A 165 13.56 -2.75 42.62
CA ALA A 165 14.43 -1.71 43.17
C ALA A 165 14.19 -1.48 44.67
N ALA A 166 12.93 -1.55 45.11
CA ALA A 166 12.51 -1.38 46.49
C ALA A 166 12.94 -2.54 47.39
N ASP A 167 13.03 -3.76 46.86
CA ASP A 167 13.50 -4.93 47.62
C ASP A 167 14.89 -4.76 48.28
N ARG A 168 15.74 -3.85 47.77
CA ARG A 168 17.07 -3.59 48.35
C ARG A 168 17.00 -2.91 49.72
N HIS A 169 15.87 -2.28 50.03
CA HIS A 169 15.65 -1.50 51.25
C HIS A 169 14.63 -2.16 52.18
N ALA A 170 13.93 -3.20 51.72
CA ALA A 170 12.97 -3.95 52.51
C ALA A 170 13.65 -5.00 53.41
N THR A 171 13.19 -5.06 54.66
CA THR A 171 13.61 -5.98 55.72
C THR A 171 12.52 -7.01 56.07
N LEU A 172 11.25 -6.71 55.80
CA LEU A 172 10.11 -7.60 56.06
C LEU A 172 9.68 -8.41 54.83
N GLY A 173 9.43 -9.71 55.03
CA GLY A 173 8.72 -10.60 54.08
C GLY A 173 9.41 -10.89 52.74
N MET A 174 10.75 -10.95 52.72
CA MET A 174 11.50 -11.51 51.59
C MET A 174 11.39 -13.03 51.55
N ASP A 175 10.28 -13.55 51.02
CA ASP A 175 10.15 -14.97 50.68
C ASP A 175 10.66 -15.24 49.25
N PRO A 176 11.75 -16.02 49.08
CA PRO A 176 12.24 -16.41 47.75
C PRO A 176 11.21 -17.14 46.89
N ALA A 177 10.28 -17.89 47.49
CA ALA A 177 9.23 -18.61 46.77
C ALA A 177 8.17 -17.65 46.21
N ARG A 178 7.66 -16.70 47.01
CA ARG A 178 6.80 -15.59 46.55
C ARG A 178 7.46 -14.79 45.43
N ARG A 179 8.72 -14.41 45.60
CA ARG A 179 9.45 -13.61 44.59
C ARG A 179 9.55 -14.35 43.26
N ARG A 180 9.85 -15.65 43.29
CA ARG A 180 9.85 -16.54 42.12
C ARG A 180 8.46 -16.59 41.46
N ALA A 181 7.39 -16.70 42.25
CA ALA A 181 6.01 -16.74 41.74
C ALA A 181 5.63 -15.44 41.02
N VAL A 182 5.92 -14.28 41.61
CA VAL A 182 5.63 -12.96 40.99
C VAL A 182 6.49 -12.75 39.74
N PHE A 183 7.74 -13.19 39.73
CA PHE A 183 8.58 -13.12 38.54
C PHE A 183 7.96 -13.93 37.38
N LEU A 184 7.48 -15.15 37.65
CA LEU A 184 6.82 -16.01 36.65
C LEU A 184 5.50 -15.40 36.16
N GLU A 185 4.69 -14.82 37.05
CA GLU A 185 3.45 -14.12 36.72
C GLU A 185 3.70 -13.00 35.70
N PHE A 186 4.63 -12.10 35.99
CA PHE A 186 4.97 -10.98 35.11
C PHE A 186 5.67 -11.44 33.83
N ALA A 187 6.46 -12.53 33.91
CA ALA A 187 7.08 -13.13 32.74
C ALA A 187 6.05 -13.67 31.74
N LEU A 188 4.96 -14.28 32.22
CA LEU A 188 3.85 -14.79 31.40
C LEU A 188 2.99 -13.66 30.83
N ALA A 189 2.80 -12.57 31.59
CA ALA A 189 2.06 -11.40 31.14
C ALA A 189 2.81 -10.51 30.14
N GLY A 190 4.07 -10.83 29.79
CA GLY A 190 4.88 -10.00 28.88
C GLY A 190 5.42 -8.72 29.53
N ALA A 191 5.22 -8.56 30.84
CA ALA A 191 5.51 -7.36 31.60
C ALA A 191 6.85 -7.46 32.34
N LEU A 192 7.91 -7.89 31.66
CA LEU A 192 9.28 -7.88 32.17
C LEU A 192 10.21 -7.16 31.20
N SER A 193 11.10 -6.32 31.72
CA SER A 193 12.16 -5.72 30.91
C SER A 193 13.33 -6.70 30.72
N ALA A 194 14.14 -6.48 29.67
CA ALA A 194 15.37 -7.24 29.47
C ALA A 194 16.33 -7.13 30.67
N LYS A 195 16.34 -5.97 31.35
CA LYS A 195 17.13 -5.72 32.55
C LYS A 195 16.69 -6.61 33.72
N ASP A 196 15.38 -6.78 33.91
CA ASP A 196 14.82 -7.60 34.98
C ASP A 196 15.17 -9.08 34.77
N ILE A 197 15.11 -9.55 33.52
CA ILE A 197 15.53 -10.91 33.14
C ILE A 197 17.01 -11.12 33.43
N THR A 198 17.88 -10.18 33.00
CA THR A 198 19.33 -10.28 33.27
C THR A 198 19.64 -10.28 34.77
N ALA A 199 18.96 -9.44 35.56
CA ALA A 199 19.14 -9.39 37.01
C ALA A 199 18.74 -10.73 37.67
N TYR A 200 17.60 -11.29 37.26
CA TYR A 200 17.12 -12.58 37.78
C TYR A 200 18.03 -13.76 37.41
N VAL A 201 18.53 -13.82 36.17
CA VAL A 201 19.54 -14.81 35.76
C VAL A 201 20.82 -14.67 36.60
N GLY A 202 21.22 -13.43 36.89
CA GLY A 202 22.34 -13.12 37.78
C GLY A 202 22.13 -13.65 39.20
N GLU A 203 20.93 -13.45 39.78
CA GLU A 203 20.55 -13.99 41.09
C GLU A 203 20.61 -15.51 41.11
N LEU A 204 19.98 -16.18 40.13
CA LEU A 204 19.99 -17.64 40.03
C LEU A 204 21.43 -18.19 39.93
N SER A 205 22.31 -17.50 39.21
CA SER A 205 23.73 -17.87 39.11
C SER A 205 24.49 -17.79 40.43
N GLY A 206 24.01 -17.02 41.40
CA GLY A 206 24.64 -16.84 42.71
C GLY A 206 24.12 -17.79 43.80
N ARG A 207 23.12 -18.64 43.50
CA ARG A 207 22.54 -19.57 44.49
C ARG A 207 23.47 -20.76 44.78
N PRO A 208 23.47 -21.27 46.02
CA PRO A 208 24.35 -22.39 46.42
C PRO A 208 23.94 -23.75 45.82
N ASP A 209 22.73 -23.89 45.27
CA ASP A 209 22.25 -25.10 44.59
C ASP A 209 22.15 -24.84 43.06
N PRO A 210 23.15 -25.24 42.27
CA PRO A 210 23.16 -25.06 40.82
C PRO A 210 22.06 -25.86 40.10
N VAL A 211 21.63 -27.00 40.64
CA VAL A 211 20.60 -27.86 40.01
C VAL A 211 19.22 -27.21 40.16
N ALA A 212 18.91 -26.68 41.34
CA ALA A 212 17.69 -25.91 41.55
C ALA A 212 17.66 -24.62 40.71
N ALA A 213 18.79 -23.89 40.65
CA ALA A 213 18.91 -22.69 39.83
C ALA A 213 18.70 -22.97 38.33
N TYR A 214 19.28 -24.07 37.82
CA TYR A 214 19.06 -24.53 36.45
C TYR A 214 17.59 -24.85 36.19
N ARG A 215 16.95 -25.64 37.06
CA ARG A 215 15.54 -26.03 36.94
C ARG A 215 14.62 -24.81 36.89
N ASP A 216 14.86 -23.83 37.77
CA ASP A 216 14.10 -22.58 37.83
C ASP A 216 14.22 -21.77 36.53
N LEU A 217 15.43 -21.64 35.97
CA LEU A 217 15.61 -20.90 34.73
C LEU A 217 14.98 -21.62 33.53
N ARG A 218 15.09 -22.95 33.46
CA ARG A 218 14.48 -23.76 32.39
C ARG A 218 12.95 -23.67 32.43
N GLU A 219 12.36 -23.75 33.61
CA GLU A 219 10.91 -23.62 33.78
C GLU A 219 10.41 -22.23 33.34
N LEU A 220 11.11 -21.17 33.75
CA LEU A 220 10.81 -19.81 33.29
C LEU A 220 10.87 -19.68 31.76
N ALA A 221 11.92 -20.23 31.14
CA ALA A 221 12.11 -20.19 29.69
C ALA A 221 10.97 -20.90 28.94
N LEU A 222 10.56 -22.08 29.43
CA LEU A 222 9.45 -22.85 28.87
C LEU A 222 8.13 -22.09 29.01
N ARG A 223 7.73 -21.75 30.24
CA ARG A 223 6.43 -21.11 30.53
C ARG A 223 6.27 -19.78 29.80
N ARG A 224 7.29 -18.93 29.79
CA ARG A 224 7.26 -17.65 29.08
C ARG A 224 6.98 -17.85 27.59
N THR A 225 7.66 -18.81 26.97
CA THR A 225 7.58 -19.00 25.53
C THR A 225 6.25 -19.64 25.15
N THR A 226 5.82 -20.67 25.88
CA THR A 226 4.50 -21.31 25.67
C THR A 226 3.35 -20.36 25.99
N GLY A 227 3.54 -19.38 26.89
CA GLY A 227 2.62 -18.28 27.15
C GLY A 227 2.52 -17.22 26.04
N GLY A 228 3.20 -17.40 24.90
CA GLY A 228 3.05 -16.55 23.72
C GLY A 228 4.10 -15.45 23.57
N LEU A 229 5.15 -15.43 24.39
CA LEU A 229 6.22 -14.42 24.32
C LEU A 229 7.48 -15.00 23.70
N ALA A 230 8.19 -14.20 22.90
CA ALA A 230 9.44 -14.68 22.30
C ALA A 230 10.53 -14.91 23.37
N PRO A 231 11.44 -15.87 23.13
CA PRO A 231 12.66 -16.03 23.92
C PRO A 231 13.47 -14.74 23.99
N TRP A 232 14.11 -14.47 25.15
CA TRP A 232 15.07 -13.37 25.24
C TRP A 232 16.38 -13.73 24.51
N PRO A 233 17.13 -12.75 23.99
CA PRO A 233 18.28 -13.03 23.11
C PRO A 233 19.38 -13.91 23.72
N ALA A 234 19.60 -13.85 25.03
CA ALA A 234 20.65 -14.60 25.73
C ALA A 234 20.18 -15.96 26.31
N MET A 235 18.91 -16.35 26.14
CA MET A 235 18.30 -17.48 26.84
C MET A 235 19.11 -18.78 26.75
N LEU A 236 19.49 -19.22 25.55
CA LEU A 236 20.28 -20.46 25.39
C LEU A 236 21.65 -20.37 26.06
N LYS A 237 22.29 -19.21 26.01
CA LYS A 237 23.59 -18.97 26.67
C LYS A 237 23.45 -19.04 28.19
N ASP A 238 22.41 -18.43 28.75
CA ASP A 238 22.14 -18.41 30.19
C ASP A 238 21.79 -19.81 30.71
N ILE A 239 20.92 -20.53 30.00
CA ILE A 239 20.58 -21.94 30.24
C ILE A 239 21.85 -22.81 30.20
N GLY A 240 22.70 -22.64 29.19
CA GLY A 240 23.93 -23.41 29.06
C GLY A 240 24.94 -23.13 30.18
N LYS A 241 25.02 -21.89 30.66
CA LYS A 241 25.89 -21.53 31.80
C LYS A 241 25.43 -22.23 33.09
N LEU A 242 24.14 -22.23 33.39
CA LEU A 242 23.61 -22.90 34.59
C LEU A 242 23.62 -24.43 34.45
N ALA A 243 23.33 -24.98 33.28
CA ALA A 243 23.44 -26.41 33.02
C ALA A 243 24.87 -26.91 33.29
N LYS A 244 25.88 -26.18 32.80
CA LYS A 244 27.29 -26.49 33.08
C LYS A 244 27.63 -26.40 34.56
N ALA A 245 27.12 -25.39 35.28
CA ALA A 245 27.31 -25.26 36.72
C ALA A 245 26.65 -26.41 37.51
N ALA A 246 25.54 -26.95 37.00
CA ALA A 246 24.83 -28.11 37.53
C ALA A 246 25.42 -29.47 37.12
N GLY A 247 26.53 -29.49 36.35
CA GLY A 247 27.14 -30.73 35.86
C GLY A 247 26.36 -31.45 34.76
N LEU A 248 25.43 -30.75 34.09
CA LEU A 248 24.61 -31.29 33.00
C LEU A 248 25.30 -31.06 31.64
N ASP A 249 25.01 -31.94 30.67
CA ASP A 249 25.47 -31.77 29.30
C ASP A 249 24.66 -30.67 28.58
N VAL A 250 25.33 -29.59 28.21
CA VAL A 250 24.69 -28.40 27.64
C VAL A 250 23.99 -28.70 26.31
N VAL A 251 24.55 -29.60 25.49
CA VAL A 251 23.97 -29.98 24.19
C VAL A 251 22.63 -30.72 24.40
N THR A 252 22.61 -31.68 25.33
CA THR A 252 21.40 -32.41 25.72
C THR A 252 20.32 -31.47 26.26
N GLU A 253 20.69 -30.52 27.12
CA GLU A 253 19.74 -29.59 27.69
C GLU A 253 19.18 -28.57 26.67
N HIS A 254 20.01 -28.08 25.74
CA HIS A 254 19.54 -27.26 24.61
C HIS A 254 18.56 -28.03 23.72
N ARG A 255 18.84 -29.31 23.44
CA ARG A 255 17.92 -30.19 22.69
C ARG A 255 16.58 -30.34 23.40
N LEU A 256 16.58 -30.67 24.70
CA LEU A 256 15.36 -30.84 25.49
C LEU A 256 14.52 -29.56 25.58
N LEU A 257 15.18 -28.39 25.67
CA LEU A 257 14.48 -27.11 25.65
C LEU A 257 13.81 -26.86 24.29
N LEU A 258 14.53 -27.08 23.19
CA LEU A 258 13.98 -26.90 21.84
C LEU A 258 12.86 -27.89 21.52
N GLU A 259 12.96 -29.15 21.95
CA GLU A 259 11.87 -30.12 21.80
C GLU A 259 10.59 -29.67 22.52
N GLY A 260 10.71 -28.97 23.65
CA GLY A 260 9.57 -28.39 24.35
C GLY A 260 8.99 -27.14 23.69
N LEU A 261 9.75 -26.45 22.83
CA LEU A 261 9.38 -25.12 22.30
C LEU A 261 9.15 -25.07 20.79
N VAL A 262 9.65 -26.03 20.01
CA VAL A 262 9.66 -25.93 18.53
C VAL A 262 8.27 -25.77 17.91
N ASP A 263 7.23 -26.29 18.56
CA ASP A 263 5.84 -26.14 18.13
C ASP A 263 5.16 -24.84 18.58
N THR A 264 5.85 -24.03 19.37
CA THR A 264 5.31 -22.77 19.90
C THR A 264 5.55 -21.63 18.91
N PRO A 265 4.52 -20.95 18.39
CA PRO A 265 4.70 -19.85 17.43
C PRO A 265 5.58 -18.71 17.94
N ALA A 266 5.64 -18.51 19.27
CA ALA A 266 6.47 -17.49 19.89
C ALA A 266 7.98 -17.74 19.76
N LEU A 267 8.42 -19.01 19.69
CA LEU A 267 9.83 -19.35 19.47
C LEU A 267 10.35 -18.80 18.13
N TRP A 268 9.53 -18.90 17.09
CA TRP A 268 9.87 -18.46 15.73
C TRP A 268 9.89 -16.94 15.57
N ARG A 269 9.45 -16.19 16.60
CA ARG A 269 9.61 -14.74 16.71
C ARG A 269 10.83 -14.32 17.54
N ALA A 270 11.68 -15.27 17.94
CA ALA A 270 12.93 -14.98 18.63
C ALA A 270 13.83 -14.08 17.78
N ALA A 271 14.56 -13.17 18.42
CA ALA A 271 15.57 -12.36 17.74
C ALA A 271 16.69 -13.25 17.17
N ASP A 272 17.25 -12.90 16.02
CA ASP A 272 18.31 -13.68 15.33
C ASP A 272 19.49 -14.06 16.24
N GLY A 273 19.83 -13.17 17.18
CA GLY A 273 20.88 -13.38 18.19
C GLY A 273 20.65 -14.63 19.06
N PHE A 274 19.39 -15.00 19.34
CA PHE A 274 19.05 -16.21 20.09
C PHE A 274 19.57 -17.47 19.38
N TRP A 275 19.37 -17.55 18.07
CA TRP A 275 19.77 -18.68 17.24
C TRP A 275 21.26 -18.65 16.90
N THR A 276 21.72 -17.52 16.39
CA THR A 276 23.07 -17.38 15.81
C THR A 276 24.18 -17.49 16.87
N ALA A 277 23.96 -16.95 18.08
CA ALA A 277 24.99 -16.90 19.12
C ALA A 277 25.37 -18.26 19.71
N GLN A 278 24.56 -19.31 19.50
CA GLN A 278 24.79 -20.65 20.05
C GLN A 278 24.86 -21.75 18.97
N ARG A 279 25.07 -21.39 17.69
CA ARG A 279 25.09 -22.35 16.56
C ARG A 279 25.95 -23.61 16.83
N LYS A 280 27.15 -23.45 17.39
CA LYS A 280 28.08 -24.56 17.68
C LYS A 280 27.50 -25.63 18.62
N LEU A 281 26.58 -25.25 19.50
CA LEU A 281 25.90 -26.16 20.42
C LEU A 281 24.55 -26.63 19.86
N LEU A 282 23.89 -25.80 19.03
CA LEU A 282 22.64 -26.14 18.38
C LEU A 282 22.79 -27.24 17.31
N VAL A 283 23.85 -27.21 16.51
CA VAL A 283 24.11 -28.24 15.47
C VAL A 283 24.09 -29.66 16.08
N PRO A 284 24.93 -30.00 17.09
CA PRO A 284 24.90 -31.33 17.69
C PRO A 284 23.61 -31.61 18.46
N ALA A 285 22.97 -30.60 19.06
CA ALA A 285 21.70 -30.76 19.77
C ALA A 285 20.56 -31.20 18.83
N VAL A 286 20.48 -30.57 17.65
CA VAL A 286 19.52 -30.95 16.60
C VAL A 286 19.92 -32.30 15.97
N ALA A 287 21.21 -32.53 15.73
CA ALA A 287 21.70 -33.77 15.14
C ALA A 287 21.31 -35.03 15.95
N ALA A 288 21.24 -34.90 17.28
CA ALA A 288 20.93 -35.98 18.21
C ALA A 288 19.44 -36.38 18.29
N SER A 289 18.50 -35.67 17.63
CA SER A 289 17.06 -35.98 17.70
C SER A 289 16.36 -35.96 16.34
N ALA A 290 15.94 -37.14 15.88
CA ALA A 290 15.14 -37.30 14.66
C ALA A 290 13.80 -36.54 14.73
N ALA A 291 13.14 -36.56 15.89
CA ALA A 291 11.88 -35.84 16.09
C ALA A 291 12.06 -34.32 15.98
N LEU A 292 13.13 -33.78 16.56
CA LEU A 292 13.43 -32.34 16.49
C LEU A 292 13.79 -31.92 15.05
N LYS A 293 14.58 -32.73 14.33
CA LYS A 293 14.88 -32.50 12.90
C LYS A 293 13.62 -32.38 12.06
N LYS A 294 12.69 -33.35 12.19
CA LYS A 294 11.44 -33.34 11.42
C LYS A 294 10.55 -32.14 11.78
N ARG A 295 10.41 -31.81 13.06
CA ARG A 295 9.61 -30.64 13.51
C ARG A 295 10.21 -29.32 13.01
N LEU A 296 11.54 -29.16 13.07
CA LEU A 296 12.20 -27.96 12.55
C LEU A 296 12.00 -27.78 11.03
N LEU A 297 12.12 -28.86 10.26
CA LEU A 297 11.90 -28.84 8.82
C LEU A 297 10.52 -28.28 8.46
N TRP A 298 9.46 -28.81 9.07
CA TRP A 298 8.09 -28.43 8.74
C TRP A 298 7.68 -27.08 9.34
N ARG A 299 8.09 -26.78 10.58
CA ARG A 299 7.80 -25.48 11.19
C ARG A 299 8.45 -24.31 10.46
N LEU A 300 9.64 -24.50 9.89
CA LEU A 300 10.27 -23.48 9.05
C LEU A 300 9.41 -23.13 7.82
N THR A 301 8.60 -24.06 7.30
CA THR A 301 7.70 -23.81 6.17
C THR A 301 6.53 -22.88 6.50
N GLU A 302 6.16 -22.80 7.77
CA GLU A 302 5.04 -21.97 8.27
C GLU A 302 5.47 -20.51 8.55
N VAL A 303 6.78 -20.25 8.59
CA VAL A 303 7.33 -18.92 8.91
C VAL A 303 7.55 -18.12 7.61
N PRO A 304 7.26 -16.82 7.58
CA PRO A 304 7.55 -15.97 6.41
C PRO A 304 9.04 -16.02 6.00
N PRO A 305 9.38 -15.77 4.72
CA PRO A 305 10.76 -15.62 4.30
C PRO A 305 11.49 -14.54 5.09
N SER A 306 12.77 -14.77 5.38
CA SER A 306 13.62 -13.80 6.10
C SER A 306 15.09 -13.91 5.68
N GLU A 307 15.90 -12.91 6.01
CA GLU A 307 17.35 -12.95 5.79
C GLU A 307 18.05 -14.11 6.53
N MET A 308 17.40 -14.67 7.55
CA MET A 308 17.87 -15.83 8.31
C MET A 308 17.72 -17.16 7.56
N ASP A 309 17.01 -17.23 6.42
CA ASP A 309 16.76 -18.49 5.70
C ASP A 309 18.05 -19.16 5.21
N ALA A 310 19.05 -18.37 4.81
CA ALA A 310 20.37 -18.89 4.48
C ALA A 310 21.03 -19.59 5.68
N TRP A 311 20.93 -18.98 6.87
CA TRP A 311 21.46 -19.54 8.11
C TRP A 311 20.73 -20.83 8.52
N TRP A 312 19.39 -20.86 8.35
CA TRP A 312 18.55 -22.04 8.63
C TRP A 312 18.87 -23.21 7.71
N CYS A 313 19.01 -22.98 6.40
CA CYS A 313 19.39 -24.03 5.45
C CYS A 313 20.73 -24.66 5.84
N GLY A 314 21.73 -23.83 6.18
CA GLY A 314 23.02 -24.33 6.67
C GLY A 314 22.90 -25.15 7.95
N LEU A 315 22.06 -24.73 8.92
CA LEU A 315 21.85 -25.49 10.16
C LEU A 315 21.22 -26.86 9.88
N LEU A 316 20.18 -26.90 9.04
CA LEU A 316 19.46 -28.13 8.68
C LEU A 316 20.38 -29.12 7.94
N GLN A 317 21.24 -28.61 7.06
CA GLN A 317 22.23 -29.42 6.35
C GLN A 317 23.32 -29.95 7.30
N GLU A 318 23.95 -29.09 8.11
CA GLU A 318 25.00 -29.48 9.06
C GLU A 318 24.50 -30.47 10.11
N ALA A 319 23.25 -30.34 10.57
CA ALA A 319 22.65 -31.25 11.54
C ALA A 319 22.17 -32.58 10.92
N GLY A 320 22.21 -32.75 9.59
CA GLY A 320 21.65 -33.91 8.89
C GLY A 320 20.14 -34.01 9.08
N ALA A 321 19.43 -32.88 9.06
CA ALA A 321 17.97 -32.84 9.16
C ALA A 321 17.31 -33.32 7.85
N LEU A 322 17.91 -32.98 6.70
CA LEU A 322 17.40 -33.33 5.36
C LEU A 322 17.29 -34.85 5.16
N ASP A 323 18.10 -35.65 5.85
CA ASP A 323 18.03 -37.12 5.80
C ASP A 323 16.74 -37.69 6.42
N GLN A 324 15.96 -36.87 7.12
CA GLN A 324 14.63 -37.25 7.61
C GLN A 324 13.54 -37.10 6.55
N LEU A 325 13.83 -36.45 5.43
CA LEU A 325 12.92 -36.37 4.28
C LEU A 325 13.03 -37.65 3.46
N SER A 326 11.87 -38.23 3.16
CA SER A 326 11.72 -39.47 2.40
C SER A 326 10.75 -39.24 1.25
N GLY A 327 9.61 -39.96 1.22
CA GLY A 327 8.54 -39.73 0.23
C GLY A 327 7.93 -38.32 0.28
N ASP A 328 8.11 -37.62 1.40
CA ASP A 328 7.61 -36.27 1.68
C ASP A 328 8.58 -35.15 1.22
N ALA A 329 9.74 -35.48 0.64
CA ALA A 329 10.71 -34.48 0.20
C ALA A 329 10.14 -33.47 -0.82
N GLY A 330 9.29 -33.93 -1.74
CA GLY A 330 8.66 -33.06 -2.74
C GLY A 330 7.62 -32.12 -2.14
N GLU A 331 6.86 -32.59 -1.15
CA GLU A 331 5.86 -31.79 -0.42
C GLU A 331 6.55 -30.73 0.43
N TRP A 332 7.59 -31.10 1.17
CA TRP A 332 8.38 -30.16 1.96
C TRP A 332 9.01 -29.08 1.08
N LEU A 333 9.61 -29.45 -0.04
CA LEU A 333 10.20 -28.48 -0.97
C LEU A 333 9.15 -27.54 -1.56
N SER A 334 7.96 -28.07 -1.88
CA SER A 334 6.83 -27.25 -2.34
C SER A 334 6.43 -26.20 -1.29
N ALA A 335 6.37 -26.60 -0.01
CA ALA A 335 6.06 -25.71 1.09
C ALA A 335 7.15 -24.64 1.30
N VAL A 336 8.43 -25.01 1.21
CA VAL A 336 9.56 -24.06 1.30
C VAL A 336 9.51 -23.03 0.18
N LEU A 337 9.36 -23.47 -1.08
CA LEU A 337 9.28 -22.58 -2.24
C LEU A 337 8.01 -21.72 -2.21
N GLY A 338 6.89 -22.25 -1.68
CA GLY A 338 5.64 -21.54 -1.47
C GLY A 338 5.78 -20.28 -0.60
N ARG A 339 6.73 -20.26 0.36
CA ARG A 339 7.04 -19.07 1.17
C ARG A 339 7.45 -17.87 0.29
N TYR A 340 8.12 -18.15 -0.83
CA TYR A 340 8.61 -17.14 -1.77
C TYR A 340 7.59 -16.77 -2.87
N GLY A 341 6.38 -17.34 -2.81
CA GLY A 341 5.35 -17.19 -3.84
C GLY A 341 4.60 -15.87 -3.87
N ARG A 342 4.71 -15.00 -2.85
CA ARG A 342 3.95 -13.73 -2.81
C ARG A 342 4.62 -12.65 -3.65
N ALA A 343 3.85 -11.72 -4.22
CA ALA A 343 4.38 -10.63 -5.05
C ALA A 343 5.46 -9.77 -4.36
N SER A 344 5.40 -9.63 -3.02
CA SER A 344 6.36 -8.89 -2.20
C SER A 344 7.49 -9.75 -1.63
N SER A 345 7.49 -11.07 -1.84
CA SER A 345 8.52 -11.96 -1.29
C SER A 345 9.88 -11.68 -1.95
N PRO A 346 11.01 -11.83 -1.24
CA PRO A 346 12.33 -11.76 -1.84
C PRO A 346 12.56 -12.90 -2.86
N ALA A 347 13.66 -12.83 -3.62
CA ALA A 347 14.11 -13.94 -4.44
C ALA A 347 14.51 -15.16 -3.58
N VAL A 348 14.42 -16.35 -4.16
CA VAL A 348 14.85 -17.58 -3.46
C VAL A 348 16.37 -17.52 -3.21
N PRO A 349 16.85 -17.63 -1.96
CA PRO A 349 18.27 -17.59 -1.65
C PRO A 349 19.06 -18.75 -2.27
N GLU A 350 20.32 -18.50 -2.59
CA GLU A 350 21.23 -19.50 -3.17
C GLU A 350 21.35 -20.76 -2.28
N GLU A 351 21.31 -20.60 -0.95
CA GLU A 351 21.33 -21.71 0.00
C GLU A 351 20.14 -22.65 -0.15
N VAL A 352 18.94 -22.13 -0.47
CA VAL A 352 17.75 -22.94 -0.74
C VAL A 352 17.89 -23.63 -2.10
N LEU A 353 18.42 -22.93 -3.11
CA LEU A 353 18.67 -23.50 -4.44
C LEU A 353 19.65 -24.68 -4.40
N ARG A 354 20.67 -24.63 -3.54
CA ARG A 354 21.61 -25.76 -3.34
C ARG A 354 20.93 -27.00 -2.78
N LEU A 355 19.83 -26.87 -2.03
CA LEU A 355 19.09 -28.03 -1.51
C LEU A 355 18.38 -28.81 -2.62
N LEU A 356 18.05 -28.17 -3.74
CA LEU A 356 17.40 -28.81 -4.89
C LEU A 356 18.22 -30.00 -5.39
N ALA A 357 19.52 -29.81 -5.61
CA ALA A 357 20.42 -30.86 -6.07
C ALA A 357 20.53 -32.02 -5.06
N LEU A 358 20.49 -31.73 -3.75
CA LEU A 358 20.59 -32.75 -2.69
C LEU A 358 19.31 -33.59 -2.55
N LEU A 359 18.16 -33.04 -2.94
CA LEU A 359 16.85 -33.68 -2.81
C LEU A 359 16.35 -34.29 -4.12
N ALA A 360 17.00 -34.00 -5.26
CA ALA A 360 16.52 -34.37 -6.59
C ALA A 360 16.24 -35.87 -6.75
N ASP A 361 17.18 -36.73 -6.34
CA ASP A 361 17.02 -38.19 -6.42
C ASP A 361 15.84 -38.69 -5.57
N ARG A 362 15.74 -38.21 -4.32
CA ARG A 362 14.66 -38.58 -3.39
C ARG A 362 13.29 -38.19 -3.93
N ILE A 363 13.18 -36.99 -4.50
CA ILE A 363 11.91 -36.50 -5.08
C ILE A 363 11.53 -37.29 -6.33
N ARG A 364 12.50 -37.63 -7.19
CA ARG A 364 12.27 -38.48 -8.36
C ARG A 364 11.76 -39.87 -7.97
N GLU A 365 12.38 -40.48 -6.97
CA GLU A 365 11.96 -41.80 -6.45
C GLU A 365 10.55 -41.75 -5.87
N ALA A 366 10.24 -40.70 -5.11
CA ALA A 366 8.92 -40.48 -4.50
C ALA A 366 7.82 -40.14 -5.53
N ARG A 367 8.17 -39.76 -6.76
CA ARG A 367 7.25 -39.34 -7.84
C ARG A 367 6.25 -38.26 -7.45
N THR A 368 6.56 -37.46 -6.44
CA THR A 368 5.70 -36.38 -5.97
C THR A 368 6.16 -35.07 -6.62
N PRO A 369 5.38 -34.47 -7.53
CA PRO A 369 5.80 -33.26 -8.24
C PRO A 369 5.85 -32.05 -7.30
N VAL A 370 6.89 -31.23 -7.45
CA VAL A 370 7.05 -29.97 -6.72
C VAL A 370 6.06 -28.94 -7.24
N ARG A 371 5.37 -28.26 -6.33
CA ARG A 371 4.41 -27.19 -6.60
C ARG A 371 4.96 -25.86 -6.11
N PHE A 372 4.74 -24.81 -6.89
CA PHE A 372 5.05 -23.45 -6.47
C PHE A 372 3.75 -22.74 -6.05
N GLY A 373 3.53 -22.61 -4.75
CA GLY A 373 2.32 -22.02 -4.15
C GLY A 373 1.54 -23.00 -3.28
N SER A 374 0.50 -22.51 -2.59
CA SER A 374 -0.32 -23.31 -1.65
C SER A 374 -1.17 -24.39 -2.34
N GLY A 375 -1.27 -24.35 -3.67
CA GLY A 375 -2.18 -25.18 -4.44
C GLY A 375 -3.61 -24.65 -4.50
N ALA A 376 -3.93 -23.52 -3.85
CA ALA A 376 -5.24 -22.91 -3.98
C ALA A 376 -5.38 -22.18 -5.35
N PRO A 377 -6.42 -22.45 -6.14
CA PRO A 377 -6.68 -21.86 -7.47
C PRO A 377 -6.93 -20.34 -7.47
N GLU A 378 -7.19 -19.75 -6.31
CA GLU A 378 -7.28 -18.29 -6.17
C GLU A 378 -5.96 -17.60 -5.88
N ASP A 379 -4.92 -18.36 -5.54
CA ASP A 379 -3.64 -17.79 -5.16
C ASP A 379 -2.94 -17.23 -6.39
N ARG A 380 -2.86 -15.90 -6.41
CA ARG A 380 -1.87 -15.19 -7.20
C ARG A 380 -0.50 -15.55 -6.64
N CYS A 381 0.14 -16.56 -7.23
CA CYS A 381 1.47 -17.01 -6.87
C CYS A 381 2.49 -16.66 -7.95
N GLY A 382 3.59 -16.03 -7.54
CA GLY A 382 4.76 -15.80 -8.38
C GLY A 382 5.77 -16.93 -8.22
N ILE A 383 6.17 -17.56 -9.31
CA ILE A 383 7.25 -18.56 -9.34
C ILE A 383 8.58 -17.84 -9.49
N ASP A 384 9.55 -18.12 -8.63
CA ASP A 384 10.92 -17.68 -8.86
C ASP A 384 11.51 -18.45 -10.05
N ALA A 385 11.84 -17.72 -11.13
CA ALA A 385 12.28 -18.33 -12.37
C ALA A 385 13.63 -19.05 -12.23
N VAL A 386 14.51 -18.58 -11.35
CA VAL A 386 15.81 -19.22 -11.10
C VAL A 386 15.59 -20.55 -10.40
N ALA A 387 14.72 -20.58 -9.38
CA ALA A 387 14.35 -21.84 -8.71
C ALA A 387 13.70 -22.84 -9.68
N LEU A 388 12.79 -22.37 -10.54
CA LEU A 388 12.15 -23.22 -11.56
C LEU A 388 13.18 -23.83 -12.51
N VAL A 389 14.07 -23.02 -13.11
CA VAL A 389 15.10 -23.51 -14.02
C VAL A 389 15.99 -24.54 -13.32
N ARG A 390 16.41 -24.29 -12.09
CA ARG A 390 17.23 -25.25 -11.32
C ARG A 390 16.49 -26.55 -10.99
N CYS A 391 15.19 -26.52 -10.75
CA CYS A 391 14.39 -27.74 -10.62
C CYS A 391 14.37 -28.54 -11.92
N LEU A 392 14.14 -27.88 -13.06
CA LEU A 392 14.12 -28.52 -14.38
C LEU A 392 15.51 -29.09 -14.73
N ASP A 393 16.58 -28.33 -14.53
CA ASP A 393 17.98 -28.77 -14.75
C ASP A 393 18.35 -29.97 -13.88
N ALA A 394 17.90 -29.98 -12.63
CA ALA A 394 18.13 -31.09 -11.70
C ALA A 394 17.24 -32.30 -11.99
N GLY A 395 16.32 -32.23 -12.96
CA GLY A 395 15.36 -33.29 -13.31
C GLY A 395 14.34 -33.58 -12.20
N ILE A 396 13.96 -32.56 -11.44
CA ILE A 396 12.92 -32.63 -10.41
C ILE A 396 11.55 -32.50 -11.10
N PRO A 397 10.59 -33.42 -10.89
CA PRO A 397 9.25 -33.27 -11.45
C PRO A 397 8.58 -32.02 -10.89
N VAL A 398 8.15 -31.11 -11.76
CA VAL A 398 7.42 -29.88 -11.41
C VAL A 398 5.99 -29.98 -11.92
N ALA A 399 5.01 -29.64 -11.08
CA ALA A 399 3.61 -29.60 -11.44
C ALA A 399 3.31 -28.48 -12.45
N ASP A 400 2.25 -28.66 -13.23
CA ASP A 400 1.84 -27.68 -14.24
C ASP A 400 1.39 -26.36 -13.58
N PRO A 401 1.71 -25.20 -14.18
CA PRO A 401 1.37 -23.91 -13.60
C PRO A 401 -0.14 -23.65 -13.65
N GLY A 402 -0.70 -23.18 -12.53
CA GLY A 402 -2.09 -22.71 -12.50
C GLY A 402 -2.31 -21.45 -13.36
N PRO A 403 -3.57 -21.10 -13.68
CA PRO A 403 -3.91 -20.04 -14.63
C PRO A 403 -3.50 -18.62 -14.17
N LYS A 404 -3.33 -18.40 -12.86
CA LYS A 404 -3.01 -17.09 -12.25
C LYS A 404 -1.54 -16.94 -11.85
N VAL A 405 -0.69 -17.85 -12.30
CA VAL A 405 0.74 -17.86 -12.00
C VAL A 405 1.51 -16.91 -12.93
N TRP A 406 2.53 -16.24 -12.40
CA TRP A 406 3.54 -15.49 -13.18
C TRP A 406 4.95 -15.85 -12.70
N LEU A 407 5.95 -15.61 -13.55
CA LEU A 407 7.36 -15.74 -13.22
C LEU A 407 7.90 -14.43 -12.64
N ARG A 408 8.73 -14.56 -11.61
CA ARG A 408 9.47 -13.48 -10.94
C ARG A 408 10.96 -13.70 -11.10
N ASN A 409 11.73 -12.63 -10.91
CA ASN A 409 13.20 -12.65 -10.88
C ASN A 409 13.88 -13.18 -12.17
N TRP A 410 13.16 -13.31 -13.28
CA TRP A 410 13.69 -13.78 -14.56
C TRP A 410 14.48 -12.71 -15.32
N GLN A 411 14.28 -11.42 -15.02
CA GLN A 411 14.94 -10.31 -15.73
C GLN A 411 16.46 -10.29 -15.55
N GLY A 412 16.98 -10.94 -14.50
CA GLY A 412 18.40 -11.12 -14.24
C GLY A 412 18.96 -12.49 -14.67
N SER A 413 18.13 -13.37 -15.24
CA SER A 413 18.53 -14.72 -15.63
C SER A 413 19.42 -14.72 -16.87
N PRO A 414 20.36 -15.68 -16.99
CA PRO A 414 21.13 -15.89 -18.22
C PRO A 414 20.23 -16.15 -19.45
N ASP A 415 20.70 -15.77 -20.64
CA ASP A 415 19.94 -15.97 -21.90
C ASP A 415 19.67 -17.46 -22.20
N ALA A 416 20.50 -18.36 -21.69
CA ALA A 416 20.31 -19.81 -21.80
C ALA A 416 19.11 -20.28 -20.96
N ASP A 417 19.04 -19.86 -19.70
CA ASP A 417 17.95 -20.16 -18.76
C ASP A 417 16.61 -19.63 -19.29
N LEU A 418 16.60 -18.41 -19.85
CA LEU A 418 15.43 -17.82 -20.51
C LEU A 418 14.98 -18.62 -21.74
N ARG A 419 15.93 -19.11 -22.53
CA ARG A 419 15.63 -19.98 -23.69
C ARG A 419 15.02 -21.30 -23.25
N ALA A 420 15.59 -21.95 -22.23
CA ALA A 420 15.04 -23.19 -21.68
C ALA A 420 13.60 -23.03 -21.19
N LEU A 421 13.28 -21.91 -20.53
CA LEU A 421 11.90 -21.60 -20.11
C LEU A 421 10.96 -21.34 -21.29
N LEU A 422 11.42 -20.68 -22.35
CA LEU A 422 10.62 -20.43 -23.56
C LEU A 422 10.33 -21.72 -24.34
N ASP A 423 11.29 -22.64 -24.35
CA ASP A 423 11.18 -23.93 -25.05
C ASP A 423 10.29 -24.94 -24.28
N ASP A 424 10.04 -24.72 -22.98
CA ASP A 424 9.08 -25.51 -22.21
C ASP A 424 7.63 -25.11 -22.53
N GLU A 425 6.82 -26.05 -23.03
CA GLU A 425 5.43 -25.81 -23.46
C GLU A 425 4.52 -25.27 -22.35
N ARG A 426 4.83 -25.60 -21.08
CA ARG A 426 4.02 -25.21 -19.91
C ARG A 426 4.42 -23.84 -19.40
N PHE A 427 5.73 -23.57 -19.30
CA PHE A 427 6.26 -22.36 -18.67
C PHE A 427 6.60 -21.22 -19.63
N GLY A 428 6.77 -21.49 -20.92
CA GLY A 428 7.00 -20.46 -21.96
C GLY A 428 5.86 -19.43 -22.02
N PRO A 429 4.58 -19.84 -22.07
CA PRO A 429 3.45 -18.93 -22.00
C PRO A 429 3.40 -18.14 -20.68
N VAL A 430 3.79 -18.75 -19.55
CA VAL A 430 3.85 -18.06 -18.24
C VAL A 430 4.89 -16.96 -18.28
N LEU A 431 6.09 -17.22 -18.80
CA LEU A 431 7.15 -16.23 -18.96
C LEU A 431 6.67 -15.04 -19.79
N LEU A 432 6.05 -15.29 -20.95
CA LEU A 432 5.54 -14.22 -21.82
C LEU A 432 4.41 -13.40 -21.17
N ARG A 433 3.53 -14.01 -20.37
CA ARG A 433 2.53 -13.28 -19.57
C ARG A 433 3.14 -12.45 -18.43
N SER A 434 4.35 -12.82 -18.01
CA SER A 434 5.09 -12.19 -16.90
C SER A 434 5.96 -11.02 -17.35
N VAL A 435 6.13 -10.86 -18.66
CA VAL A 435 6.76 -9.69 -19.28
C VAL A 435 6.00 -8.42 -18.83
N PRO A 436 6.70 -7.37 -18.37
CA PRO A 436 6.06 -6.11 -17.98
C PRO A 436 5.19 -5.58 -19.12
N ARG A 437 3.99 -5.10 -18.79
CA ARG A 437 3.03 -4.62 -19.78
C ARG A 437 3.37 -3.24 -20.36
N GLY A 438 4.54 -2.69 -20.09
CA GLY A 438 5.05 -1.53 -20.81
C GLY A 438 6.21 -0.82 -20.12
N GLY A 439 6.49 0.41 -20.54
CA GLY A 439 7.50 1.27 -19.89
C GLY A 439 8.94 0.98 -20.32
N ASP A 440 9.91 1.52 -19.57
CA ASP A 440 11.34 1.28 -19.84
C ASP A 440 11.76 -0.16 -19.56
N ASP A 441 11.06 -0.85 -18.65
CA ASP A 441 11.32 -2.25 -18.33
C ASP A 441 11.07 -3.16 -19.54
N PHE A 442 9.91 -3.04 -20.21
CA PHE A 442 9.63 -3.78 -21.45
C PHE A 442 10.68 -3.47 -22.54
N ARG A 443 11.06 -2.19 -22.66
CA ARG A 443 12.06 -1.75 -23.64
C ARG A 443 13.44 -2.34 -23.38
N GLY A 444 13.82 -2.51 -22.11
CA GLY A 444 15.08 -3.13 -21.71
C GLY A 444 15.22 -4.59 -22.15
N LEU A 445 14.10 -5.31 -22.30
CA LEU A 445 14.10 -6.74 -22.60
C LEU A 445 14.63 -7.10 -23.99
N TRP A 446 14.59 -6.16 -24.95
CA TRP A 446 15.14 -6.37 -26.29
C TRP A 446 16.64 -6.67 -26.30
N ARG A 447 17.34 -6.40 -25.19
CA ARG A 447 18.75 -6.78 -24.99
C ARG A 447 18.94 -8.30 -24.87
N ALA A 448 17.97 -9.02 -24.31
CA ALA A 448 18.01 -10.48 -24.23
C ALA A 448 17.60 -11.08 -25.58
N SER A 449 18.52 -11.76 -26.25
CA SER A 449 18.30 -12.34 -27.58
C SER A 449 17.21 -13.41 -27.58
N SER A 450 17.17 -14.24 -26.53
CA SER A 450 16.17 -15.31 -26.35
C SER A 450 14.73 -14.80 -26.33
N LEU A 451 14.47 -13.62 -25.75
CA LEU A 451 13.13 -13.06 -25.62
C LEU A 451 12.61 -12.43 -26.92
N ARG A 452 13.48 -12.05 -27.87
CA ARG A 452 13.07 -11.28 -29.06
C ARG A 452 11.92 -11.91 -29.86
N PRO A 453 11.88 -13.24 -30.13
CA PRO A 453 10.73 -13.86 -30.78
C PRO A 453 9.41 -13.69 -30.01
N GLY A 454 9.45 -13.87 -28.68
CA GLY A 454 8.30 -13.65 -27.81
C GLY A 454 7.83 -12.20 -27.78
N LEU A 455 8.78 -11.25 -27.70
CA LEU A 455 8.49 -9.81 -27.75
C LEU A 455 7.88 -9.38 -29.10
N ARG A 456 8.35 -9.95 -30.22
CA ARG A 456 7.72 -9.78 -31.54
C ARG A 456 6.31 -10.35 -31.55
N GLY A 457 6.10 -11.53 -30.98
CA GLY A 457 4.78 -12.14 -30.82
C GLY A 457 3.80 -11.27 -30.06
N ILE A 458 4.25 -10.55 -29.01
CA ILE A 458 3.44 -9.57 -28.27
C ILE A 458 3.09 -8.36 -29.14
N ILE A 459 4.05 -7.80 -29.89
CA ILE A 459 3.78 -6.70 -30.84
C ILE A 459 2.76 -7.14 -31.89
N ASP A 460 2.98 -8.30 -32.51
CA ASP A 460 2.11 -8.84 -33.55
C ASP A 460 0.71 -9.14 -33.00
N GLY A 461 0.61 -9.63 -31.76
CA GLY A 461 -0.64 -9.80 -31.03
C GLY A 461 -1.40 -8.49 -30.89
N ASN A 462 -0.73 -7.41 -30.48
CA ASN A 462 -1.36 -6.09 -30.39
C ASN A 462 -1.75 -5.54 -31.76
N VAL A 463 -0.93 -5.68 -32.80
CA VAL A 463 -1.30 -5.27 -34.17
C VAL A 463 -2.52 -6.04 -34.67
N ARG A 464 -2.62 -7.35 -34.40
CA ARG A 464 -3.82 -8.15 -34.73
C ARG A 464 -5.06 -7.65 -34.00
N ARG A 465 -4.94 -7.31 -32.71
CA ARG A 465 -6.02 -6.72 -31.90
C ARG A 465 -6.50 -5.39 -32.47
N VAL A 466 -5.60 -4.50 -32.86
CA VAL A 466 -5.97 -3.24 -33.53
C VAL A 466 -6.63 -3.47 -34.89
N ARG A 467 -6.19 -4.48 -35.65
CA ARG A 467 -6.70 -4.78 -36.99
C ARG A 467 -8.08 -5.41 -37.00
N SER A 468 -8.31 -6.38 -36.13
CA SER A 468 -9.44 -7.30 -36.20
C SER A 468 -10.29 -7.38 -34.94
N GLY A 469 -9.79 -6.83 -33.83
CA GLY A 469 -10.54 -6.80 -32.58
C GLY A 469 -11.63 -5.74 -32.58
N ALA A 470 -12.45 -5.70 -31.54
CA ALA A 470 -13.41 -4.65 -31.28
C ALA A 470 -12.74 -3.33 -30.86
N LEU A 471 -13.51 -2.24 -30.83
CA LEU A 471 -12.99 -0.89 -30.72
C LEU A 471 -12.21 -0.67 -29.42
N ALA A 472 -12.75 -1.05 -28.26
CA ALA A 472 -12.00 -0.88 -27.01
C ALA A 472 -10.74 -1.75 -26.93
N ASP A 473 -10.78 -2.97 -27.47
CA ASP A 473 -9.58 -3.82 -27.55
C ASP A 473 -8.50 -3.20 -28.45
N ALA A 474 -8.91 -2.59 -29.57
CA ALA A 474 -8.06 -1.83 -30.46
C ALA A 474 -7.51 -0.55 -29.81
N VAL A 475 -8.30 0.18 -29.01
CA VAL A 475 -7.83 1.35 -28.23
C VAL A 475 -6.71 0.91 -27.28
N LEU A 476 -6.95 -0.13 -26.47
CA LEU A 476 -5.98 -0.64 -25.50
C LEU A 476 -4.69 -1.11 -26.17
N ALA A 477 -4.82 -1.85 -27.28
CA ALA A 477 -3.67 -2.35 -28.02
C ALA A 477 -2.89 -1.23 -28.73
N LEU A 478 -3.56 -0.21 -29.30
CA LEU A 478 -2.89 0.90 -29.97
C LEU A 478 -2.17 1.81 -28.98
N ARG A 479 -2.79 2.13 -27.84
CA ARG A 479 -2.13 2.87 -26.74
C ARG A 479 -0.91 2.12 -26.24
N TRP A 480 -1.02 0.80 -26.07
CA TRP A 480 0.13 -0.03 -25.72
C TRP A 480 1.26 0.06 -26.76
N LEU A 481 0.93 -0.01 -28.06
CA LEU A 481 1.91 0.15 -29.15
C LEU A 481 2.52 1.57 -29.14
N GLU A 482 1.73 2.60 -28.88
CA GLU A 482 2.19 3.98 -28.75
C GLU A 482 3.18 4.13 -27.61
N ASP A 483 2.93 3.53 -26.45
CA ASP A 483 3.81 3.65 -25.30
C ASP A 483 5.12 2.88 -25.48
N ASN A 484 5.09 1.76 -26.21
CA ASN A 484 6.19 0.80 -26.24
C ASN A 484 7.03 0.79 -27.52
N LEU A 485 6.44 1.06 -28.69
CA LEU A 485 7.18 1.01 -29.96
C LEU A 485 8.19 2.16 -30.08
N ARG A 486 9.39 1.87 -30.58
CA ARG A 486 10.45 2.85 -30.86
C ARG A 486 11.06 2.58 -32.24
N ALA A 487 11.81 3.55 -32.77
CA ALA A 487 12.51 3.39 -34.04
C ALA A 487 13.42 2.15 -34.07
N ASP A 488 14.03 1.78 -32.94
CA ASP A 488 14.84 0.56 -32.83
C ASP A 488 14.02 -0.74 -33.01
N SER A 489 12.72 -0.73 -32.70
CA SER A 489 11.82 -1.88 -32.94
C SER A 489 11.68 -2.21 -34.43
N LEU A 490 11.87 -1.23 -35.32
CA LEU A 490 11.85 -1.43 -36.77
C LEU A 490 13.04 -2.25 -37.28
N LYS A 491 14.15 -2.31 -36.54
CA LYS A 491 15.29 -3.19 -36.92
C LYS A 491 14.91 -4.66 -36.82
N GLU A 492 14.09 -4.98 -35.82
CA GLU A 492 13.66 -6.34 -35.51
C GLU A 492 12.38 -6.73 -36.26
N THR A 493 11.58 -5.73 -36.69
CA THR A 493 10.33 -5.91 -37.46
C THR A 493 10.20 -4.85 -38.58
N PRO A 494 10.94 -4.99 -39.70
CA PRO A 494 11.02 -3.96 -40.74
C PRO A 494 9.68 -3.64 -41.43
N ASP A 495 8.78 -4.62 -41.51
CA ASP A 495 7.46 -4.54 -42.12
C ASP A 495 6.39 -3.91 -41.19
N LEU A 496 6.70 -3.71 -39.89
CA LEU A 496 5.77 -3.19 -38.89
C LEU A 496 5.17 -1.84 -39.30
N ALA A 497 5.99 -0.93 -39.84
CA ALA A 497 5.50 0.39 -40.29
C ALA A 497 4.47 0.29 -41.42
N ALA A 498 4.64 -0.66 -42.36
CA ALA A 498 3.66 -0.89 -43.42
C ALA A 498 2.37 -1.48 -42.85
N ARG A 499 2.49 -2.53 -42.02
CA ARG A 499 1.32 -3.18 -41.37
C ARG A 499 0.51 -2.23 -40.49
N MET A 500 1.18 -1.27 -39.84
CA MET A 500 0.57 -0.22 -39.04
C MET A 500 -0.14 0.83 -39.90
N ALA A 501 0.39 1.17 -41.08
CA ALA A 501 -0.24 2.12 -42.01
C ALA A 501 -1.59 1.59 -42.56
N ASP A 502 -1.71 0.27 -42.71
CA ASP A 502 -2.93 -0.40 -43.22
C ASP A 502 -4.09 -0.42 -42.21
N LEU A 503 -3.90 0.01 -40.96
CA LEU A 503 -4.94 -0.10 -39.93
C LEU A 503 -5.97 1.02 -40.06
N ASP A 504 -7.12 0.76 -40.69
CA ASP A 504 -8.12 1.78 -41.04
C ASP A 504 -9.27 1.96 -40.03
N MET A 505 -9.30 1.15 -38.97
CA MET A 505 -10.31 1.13 -37.89
C MET A 505 -11.74 0.78 -38.35
N VAL A 506 -11.94 0.31 -39.59
CA VAL A 506 -13.27 -0.02 -40.12
C VAL A 506 -13.83 -1.27 -39.45
N THR A 507 -13.07 -2.36 -39.42
CA THR A 507 -13.49 -3.63 -38.82
C THR A 507 -13.73 -3.49 -37.30
N PRO A 508 -12.83 -2.86 -36.50
CA PRO A 508 -13.09 -2.66 -35.07
C PRO A 508 -14.37 -1.89 -34.74
N LEU A 509 -14.63 -0.82 -35.46
CA LEU A 509 -15.86 -0.03 -35.30
C LEU A 509 -17.10 -0.84 -35.72
N THR A 510 -17.03 -1.54 -36.85
CA THR A 510 -18.14 -2.39 -37.34
C THR A 510 -18.49 -3.49 -36.34
N ARG A 511 -17.49 -4.22 -35.82
CA ARG A 511 -17.69 -5.27 -34.82
C ARG A 511 -18.35 -4.72 -33.55
N THR A 512 -17.92 -3.56 -33.09
CA THR A 512 -18.45 -2.93 -31.87
C THR A 512 -19.90 -2.50 -32.05
N LEU A 513 -20.23 -1.83 -33.15
CA LEU A 513 -21.61 -1.42 -33.44
C LEU A 513 -22.54 -2.63 -33.65
N ARG A 514 -22.05 -3.73 -34.23
CA ARG A 514 -22.83 -4.97 -34.41
C ARG A 514 -22.97 -5.83 -33.16
N ALA A 515 -22.07 -5.69 -32.19
CA ALA A 515 -22.18 -6.34 -30.87
C ALA A 515 -23.02 -5.50 -29.90
N GLY A 516 -23.00 -4.19 -30.08
CA GLY A 516 -23.90 -3.22 -29.48
C GLY A 516 -23.28 -2.41 -28.37
N ILE A 517 -23.81 -1.22 -28.18
CA ILE A 517 -23.25 -0.18 -27.31
C ILE A 517 -24.23 0.18 -26.19
N LEU A 518 -23.71 0.70 -25.08
CA LEU A 518 -24.54 1.08 -23.92
C LEU A 518 -25.64 2.07 -24.29
N ASP A 519 -25.39 2.99 -25.21
CA ASP A 519 -26.33 4.05 -25.62
C ASP A 519 -27.54 3.54 -26.42
N GLU A 520 -27.61 2.25 -26.77
CA GLU A 520 -28.84 1.61 -27.27
C GLU A 520 -29.89 1.45 -26.16
N LEU A 521 -29.42 1.45 -24.91
CA LEU A 521 -30.20 1.31 -23.70
C LEU A 521 -30.24 2.64 -22.92
N GLY A 522 -31.33 2.88 -22.20
CA GLY A 522 -31.54 4.12 -21.48
C GLY A 522 -32.52 4.01 -20.32
N TRP A 523 -32.35 4.91 -19.35
CA TRP A 523 -33.27 5.08 -18.24
C TRP A 523 -33.71 6.54 -18.21
N ALA A 524 -34.95 6.80 -18.67
CA ALA A 524 -35.44 8.17 -18.89
C ALA A 524 -35.29 9.07 -17.65
N ALA A 525 -35.60 8.56 -16.46
CA ALA A 525 -35.47 9.32 -15.21
C ALA A 525 -34.01 9.70 -14.90
N LEU A 526 -33.05 8.84 -15.26
CA LEU A 526 -31.63 9.13 -15.13
C LEU A 526 -31.17 10.17 -16.14
N ASP A 527 -31.62 10.07 -17.39
CA ASP A 527 -31.28 11.03 -18.43
C ASP A 527 -31.79 12.43 -18.09
N GLU A 528 -33.03 12.55 -17.59
CA GLU A 528 -33.63 13.80 -17.12
C GLU A 528 -32.86 14.38 -15.93
N ALA A 529 -32.59 13.57 -14.90
CA ALA A 529 -31.85 14.01 -13.72
C ALA A 529 -30.40 14.43 -14.06
N ALA A 530 -29.73 13.71 -14.98
CA ALA A 530 -28.38 14.02 -15.43
C ALA A 530 -28.32 15.25 -16.34
N ALA A 531 -29.34 15.51 -17.16
CA ALA A 531 -29.45 16.74 -17.97
C ALA A 531 -29.52 17.99 -17.10
N GLU A 532 -30.12 17.85 -15.92
CA GLU A 532 -30.29 18.89 -14.92
C GLU A 532 -29.01 19.27 -14.15
N MET A 533 -27.95 18.46 -14.21
CA MET A 533 -26.68 18.70 -13.51
C MET A 533 -25.80 19.70 -14.27
N LYS A 534 -25.22 20.66 -13.52
CA LYS A 534 -24.41 21.74 -14.09
C LYS A 534 -22.93 21.39 -14.12
N GLY A 535 -22.28 21.74 -15.23
CA GLY A 535 -20.85 21.57 -15.41
C GLY A 535 -20.43 20.10 -15.53
N LYS A 536 -19.18 19.86 -15.14
CA LYS A 536 -18.45 18.61 -15.29
C LYS A 536 -18.49 17.73 -14.01
N ASN A 537 -18.77 18.33 -12.84
CA ASN A 537 -18.65 17.68 -11.53
C ASN A 537 -20.01 17.22 -10.96
N PHE A 538 -20.47 16.05 -11.39
CA PHE A 538 -21.69 15.41 -10.90
C PHE A 538 -21.55 13.88 -10.86
N TRP A 539 -22.27 13.25 -9.93
CA TRP A 539 -22.03 11.87 -9.51
C TRP A 539 -23.33 11.10 -9.20
N GLY A 540 -23.21 9.76 -9.19
CA GLY A 540 -24.25 8.84 -8.77
C GLY A 540 -23.96 8.16 -7.43
N ARG A 541 -24.98 7.92 -6.60
CA ARG A 541 -24.87 7.20 -5.31
C ARG A 541 -26.01 6.20 -5.14
N ALA A 542 -25.66 4.95 -4.82
CA ALA A 542 -26.59 3.83 -4.74
C ALA A 542 -27.26 3.69 -3.36
N SER A 543 -28.59 3.51 -3.39
CA SER A 543 -29.45 3.09 -2.26
C SER A 543 -30.58 2.22 -2.81
N TRP A 544 -30.26 1.01 -3.26
CA TRP A 544 -31.14 0.15 -4.07
C TRP A 544 -32.56 0.04 -3.48
N PRO A 545 -33.62 0.26 -4.29
CA PRO A 545 -33.61 0.51 -5.75
C PRO A 545 -33.50 2.00 -6.17
N VAL A 546 -33.13 2.91 -5.28
CA VAL A 546 -33.02 4.35 -5.55
C VAL A 546 -31.59 4.77 -5.88
N LEU A 547 -31.44 5.51 -6.98
CA LEU A 547 -30.18 6.17 -7.35
C LEU A 547 -30.27 7.66 -7.02
N THR A 548 -29.25 8.19 -6.36
CA THR A 548 -29.11 9.63 -6.15
C THR A 548 -28.15 10.21 -7.18
N VAL A 549 -28.63 11.14 -7.99
CA VAL A 549 -27.83 11.94 -8.94
C VAL A 549 -27.58 13.30 -8.33
N HIS A 550 -26.33 13.71 -8.16
CA HIS A 550 -26.02 14.98 -7.49
C HIS A 550 -24.80 15.69 -8.06
N ASP A 551 -24.77 17.02 -7.96
CA ASP A 551 -23.59 17.85 -8.17
C ASP A 551 -23.16 18.49 -6.83
N ARG A 552 -22.38 19.58 -6.85
CA ARG A 552 -22.01 20.32 -5.63
C ARG A 552 -23.15 21.18 -5.04
N ARG A 553 -24.28 21.30 -5.72
CA ARG A 553 -25.37 22.25 -5.41
C ARG A 553 -26.71 21.58 -5.16
N LYS A 554 -27.00 20.46 -5.82
CA LYS A 554 -28.27 19.75 -5.68
C LYS A 554 -28.10 18.24 -5.79
N ALA A 555 -29.08 17.52 -5.24
CA ALA A 555 -29.25 16.08 -5.36
C ALA A 555 -30.68 15.75 -5.77
N ILE A 556 -30.84 14.72 -6.61
CA ILE A 556 -32.11 14.19 -7.11
C ILE A 556 -32.11 12.68 -6.86
N ALA A 557 -33.10 12.18 -6.13
CA ALA A 557 -33.34 10.76 -5.96
C ALA A 557 -34.30 10.27 -7.05
N ILE A 558 -33.92 9.22 -7.76
CA ILE A 558 -34.70 8.57 -8.82
C ILE A 558 -34.87 7.08 -8.50
N GLY A 559 -36.08 6.55 -8.68
CA GLY A 559 -36.37 5.12 -8.63
C GLY A 559 -36.90 4.62 -9.98
N PRO A 560 -37.25 3.33 -10.07
CA PRO A 560 -37.71 2.73 -11.33
C PRO A 560 -38.86 3.48 -11.99
N GLY A 561 -39.78 4.03 -11.19
CA GLY A 561 -40.95 4.78 -11.66
C GLY A 561 -40.72 6.28 -11.91
N GLY A 562 -39.50 6.80 -11.74
CA GLY A 562 -39.18 8.20 -11.97
C GLY A 562 -38.55 8.92 -10.78
N ARG A 563 -38.62 10.25 -10.80
CA ARG A 563 -38.11 11.13 -9.74
C ARG A 563 -38.91 10.95 -8.44
N ILE A 564 -38.20 10.81 -7.32
CA ILE A 564 -38.77 10.60 -5.97
C ILE A 564 -38.66 11.86 -5.12
N ALA A 565 -37.47 12.44 -5.05
CA ALA A 565 -37.18 13.58 -4.19
C ALA A 565 -36.04 14.43 -4.75
N GLU A 566 -35.94 15.68 -4.31
CA GLU A 566 -34.81 16.56 -4.60
C GLU A 566 -34.40 17.35 -3.35
N HIS A 567 -33.13 17.76 -3.30
CA HIS A 567 -32.62 18.59 -2.23
C HIS A 567 -31.51 19.52 -2.75
N ARG A 568 -31.54 20.78 -2.30
CA ARG A 568 -30.47 21.75 -2.55
C ARG A 568 -29.43 21.64 -1.42
N LEU A 569 -28.21 21.27 -1.79
CA LEU A 569 -27.13 21.03 -0.83
C LEU A 569 -26.73 22.34 -0.13
N ARG A 570 -26.63 22.28 1.20
CA ARG A 570 -25.90 23.23 2.02
C ARG A 570 -24.45 22.76 2.15
N VAL A 571 -23.50 23.62 1.79
CA VAL A 571 -22.06 23.38 1.94
C VAL A 571 -21.46 24.67 2.52
N PRO A 572 -20.48 24.62 3.45
CA PRO A 572 -19.88 25.82 4.02
C PRO A 572 -19.35 26.79 2.96
N ASP A 573 -19.47 28.11 3.19
CA ASP A 573 -19.03 29.13 2.23
C ASP A 573 -17.53 29.01 1.88
N GLU A 574 -16.70 28.57 2.83
CA GLU A 574 -15.27 28.32 2.60
C GLU A 574 -15.00 27.18 1.60
N ALA A 575 -15.97 26.30 1.34
CA ALA A 575 -15.81 25.15 0.45
C ALA A 575 -15.57 25.55 -1.01
N ALA A 576 -15.94 26.77 -1.41
CA ALA A 576 -15.61 27.30 -2.73
C ALA A 576 -14.09 27.46 -2.96
N ARG A 577 -13.29 27.53 -1.88
CA ARG A 577 -11.82 27.67 -1.91
C ARG A 577 -11.08 26.33 -1.93
N PHE A 578 -11.80 25.21 -1.80
CA PHE A 578 -11.23 23.87 -1.72
C PHE A 578 -11.85 22.96 -2.78
N ASP A 579 -11.04 22.09 -3.36
CA ASP A 579 -11.58 21.00 -4.16
C ASP A 579 -12.27 19.99 -3.24
N HIS A 580 -13.61 20.01 -3.23
CA HIS A 580 -14.44 19.17 -2.38
C HIS A 580 -15.43 18.36 -3.21
N THR A 581 -15.66 17.12 -2.79
CA THR A 581 -16.65 16.22 -3.40
C THR A 581 -17.64 15.79 -2.33
N PRO A 582 -18.89 16.29 -2.35
CA PRO A 582 -19.91 15.81 -1.42
C PRO A 582 -20.27 14.36 -1.76
N GLN A 583 -20.66 13.57 -0.76
CA GLN A 583 -21.35 12.29 -0.96
C GLN A 583 -22.79 12.43 -0.49
N VAL A 584 -23.75 12.00 -1.30
CA VAL A 584 -25.17 12.19 -1.01
C VAL A 584 -25.91 10.87 -1.16
N HIS A 585 -26.43 10.33 -0.06
CA HIS A 585 -27.14 9.05 -0.03
C HIS A 585 -28.61 9.25 0.31
N PHE A 586 -29.51 8.59 -0.41
CA PHE A 586 -30.94 8.61 -0.12
C PHE A 586 -31.31 7.59 0.96
N SER A 587 -32.17 7.98 1.90
CA SER A 587 -32.71 7.11 2.95
C SER A 587 -34.03 7.69 3.45
N ASP A 588 -35.12 6.90 3.37
CA ASP A 588 -36.43 7.23 3.97
C ASP A 588 -36.97 8.63 3.59
N GLY A 589 -36.96 8.94 2.28
CA GLY A 589 -37.44 10.24 1.79
C GLY A 589 -36.49 11.42 2.00
N GLN A 590 -35.33 11.19 2.62
CA GLN A 590 -34.34 12.19 2.98
C GLN A 590 -32.97 11.89 2.33
N PHE A 591 -32.08 12.88 2.37
CA PHE A 591 -30.69 12.74 1.92
C PHE A 591 -29.73 12.90 3.09
N LEU A 592 -28.83 11.94 3.26
CA LEU A 592 -27.63 12.06 4.10
C LEU A 592 -26.52 12.67 3.24
N VAL A 593 -26.07 13.87 3.60
CA VAL A 593 -25.03 14.60 2.88
C VAL A 593 -23.76 14.62 3.71
N LEU A 594 -22.66 14.18 3.11
CA LEU A 594 -21.34 14.05 3.71
C LEU A 594 -20.34 14.92 2.94
N HIS A 595 -19.50 15.69 3.62
CA HIS A 595 -18.48 16.51 2.95
C HIS A 595 -17.20 16.65 3.77
N TYR A 596 -16.08 16.78 3.05
CA TYR A 596 -14.76 17.09 3.59
C TYR A 596 -14.32 18.46 3.10
N VAL A 597 -14.14 19.41 4.01
CA VAL A 597 -13.74 20.78 3.70
C VAL A 597 -12.71 21.22 4.74
N ASN A 598 -11.56 21.72 4.28
CA ASN A 598 -10.52 22.29 5.16
C ASN A 598 -10.09 21.37 6.32
N GLY A 599 -9.80 20.09 6.04
CA GLY A 599 -9.40 19.13 7.07
C GLY A 599 -10.53 18.61 7.96
N LYS A 600 -11.77 19.10 7.78
CA LYS A 600 -12.93 18.75 8.63
C LYS A 600 -13.94 17.93 7.84
N GLN A 601 -14.32 16.78 8.41
CA GLN A 601 -15.35 15.89 7.87
C GLN A 601 -16.67 16.14 8.61
N ARG A 602 -17.73 16.46 7.86
CA ARG A 602 -19.06 16.73 8.42
C ARG A 602 -20.15 16.02 7.63
N HIS A 603 -21.27 15.77 8.29
CA HIS A 603 -22.50 15.33 7.62
C HIS A 603 -23.75 16.04 8.17
N TYR A 604 -24.84 16.04 7.41
CA TYR A 604 -26.17 16.49 7.83
C TYR A 604 -27.27 15.69 7.11
N TRP A 605 -28.50 15.80 7.61
CA TRP A 605 -29.71 15.24 7.02
C TRP A 605 -30.55 16.34 6.37
N SER A 606 -31.13 16.07 5.20
CA SER A 606 -31.81 17.09 4.37
C SER A 606 -33.04 17.74 5.01
N ASP A 607 -33.63 17.13 6.03
CA ASP A 607 -34.75 17.67 6.81
C ASP A 607 -34.30 18.67 7.89
N ALA A 608 -33.02 18.63 8.28
CA ALA A 608 -32.38 19.55 9.21
C ALA A 608 -30.98 19.96 8.71
N PRO A 609 -30.89 20.67 7.57
CA PRO A 609 -29.61 20.93 6.90
C PRO A 609 -28.68 21.89 7.66
N ASP A 610 -29.22 22.60 8.66
CA ASP A 610 -28.44 23.49 9.54
C ASP A 610 -27.82 22.73 10.74
N GLU A 611 -28.21 21.47 10.97
CA GLU A 611 -27.65 20.60 12.00
C GLU A 611 -26.50 19.74 11.41
N THR A 612 -25.24 20.13 11.63
CA THR A 612 -24.07 19.40 11.13
C THR A 612 -23.33 18.61 12.21
N PHE A 613 -22.96 17.36 11.92
CA PHE A 613 -22.28 16.45 12.83
C PHE A 613 -20.86 16.14 12.33
N ALA A 614 -19.88 15.99 13.25
CA ALA A 614 -18.50 15.64 12.88
C ALA A 614 -18.35 14.14 12.61
N VAL A 615 -17.73 13.77 11.49
CA VAL A 615 -17.40 12.36 11.17
C VAL A 615 -16.04 12.01 11.79
N ARG A 616 -15.93 10.88 12.51
CA ARG A 616 -14.64 10.41 13.03
C ARG A 616 -13.70 10.03 11.87
N PRO A 617 -12.41 10.41 11.89
CA PRO A 617 -11.48 10.21 10.77
C PRO A 617 -11.39 8.78 10.23
N ARG A 618 -11.44 7.75 11.10
CA ARG A 618 -11.41 6.34 10.69
C ARG A 618 -12.66 5.90 9.91
N MET A 619 -13.82 6.52 10.15
CA MET A 619 -15.09 6.19 9.47
C MET A 619 -15.15 6.74 8.05
N TRP A 620 -14.55 7.91 7.81
CA TRP A 620 -14.40 8.44 6.45
C TRP A 620 -13.35 7.66 5.66
N GLN A 621 -12.27 7.26 6.33
CA GLN A 621 -11.26 6.39 5.72
C GLN A 621 -11.88 5.06 5.27
N SER A 622 -12.79 4.45 6.03
CA SER A 622 -13.50 3.25 5.57
C SER A 622 -14.40 3.49 4.37
N LEU A 623 -15.01 4.67 4.22
CA LEU A 623 -15.81 5.00 3.02
C LEU A 623 -14.97 5.29 1.77
N HIS A 624 -13.70 5.68 1.93
CA HIS A 624 -12.84 6.10 0.82
C HIS A 624 -11.75 5.09 0.45
N TYR A 625 -11.34 4.21 1.37
CA TYR A 625 -10.22 3.30 1.20
C TYR A 625 -10.58 1.82 1.42
N GLU A 626 -11.83 1.47 1.75
CA GLU A 626 -12.20 0.07 1.78
C GLU A 626 -12.21 -0.56 0.39
N ARG A 627 -11.98 -1.88 0.39
CA ARG A 627 -12.00 -2.69 -0.81
C ARG A 627 -13.41 -2.72 -1.35
N ASP A 628 -13.62 -2.11 -2.50
CA ASP A 628 -14.91 -2.10 -3.18
C ASP A 628 -15.39 -3.54 -3.39
N ARG A 629 -16.61 -3.83 -2.94
CA ARG A 629 -17.24 -5.15 -3.05
C ARG A 629 -18.42 -5.09 -4.00
N HIS A 630 -18.67 -6.20 -4.70
CA HIS A 630 -19.80 -6.31 -5.61
C HIS A 630 -21.13 -6.31 -4.83
N GLY A 631 -22.24 -6.24 -5.54
CA GLY A 631 -23.58 -6.37 -4.97
C GLY A 631 -24.30 -5.06 -4.68
N TYR A 632 -25.37 -5.18 -3.91
CA TYR A 632 -26.35 -4.13 -3.69
C TYR A 632 -26.11 -3.46 -2.33
N THR A 633 -26.38 -2.16 -2.25
CA THR A 633 -26.64 -1.52 -0.95
C THR A 633 -28.12 -1.26 -0.83
N PHE A 634 -28.81 -2.10 -0.05
CA PHE A 634 -30.27 -2.10 0.04
C PHE A 634 -30.82 -0.97 0.91
N MET A 635 -32.11 -0.68 0.71
CA MET A 635 -32.98 -0.13 1.72
C MET A 635 -33.73 -1.26 2.44
N ALA A 636 -33.90 -1.11 3.75
CA ALA A 636 -34.73 -1.98 4.56
C ALA A 636 -36.23 -1.73 4.29
N PRO A 637 -37.14 -2.61 4.72
CA PRO A 637 -38.58 -2.48 4.47
C PRO A 637 -39.20 -1.16 4.97
N ASN A 638 -38.59 -0.52 5.96
CA ASN A 638 -38.99 0.80 6.48
C ASN A 638 -38.49 1.98 5.61
N GLY A 639 -37.90 1.72 4.44
CA GLY A 639 -37.37 2.74 3.53
C GLY A 639 -35.98 3.26 3.89
N ARG A 640 -35.38 2.82 5.00
CA ARG A 640 -34.08 3.31 5.45
C ARG A 640 -32.93 2.52 4.85
N ARG A 641 -31.86 3.23 4.49
CA ARG A 641 -30.69 2.64 3.86
C ARG A 641 -29.85 1.83 4.86
N PHE A 642 -29.28 0.72 4.41
CA PHE A 642 -28.22 0.04 5.15
C PHE A 642 -26.89 0.79 5.10
N MET A 643 -26.10 0.69 6.17
CA MET A 643 -24.67 1.03 6.24
C MET A 643 -23.96 -0.08 7.00
N GLY A 644 -23.10 -0.83 6.32
CA GLY A 644 -22.70 -2.13 6.82
C GLY A 644 -23.88 -3.12 6.85
N HIS A 645 -23.91 -3.98 7.88
CA HIS A 645 -25.01 -4.90 8.16
C HIS A 645 -26.16 -4.25 8.97
N ARG A 646 -26.16 -2.92 9.17
CA ARG A 646 -27.15 -2.22 10.01
C ARG A 646 -27.94 -1.19 9.23
N VAL A 647 -29.20 -1.00 9.61
CA VAL A 647 -30.08 0.02 9.04
C VAL A 647 -29.77 1.37 9.70
N LEU A 648 -29.64 2.44 8.91
CA LEU A 648 -29.42 3.78 9.44
C LEU A 648 -30.60 4.26 10.29
N GLY A 649 -30.32 4.73 11.50
CA GLY A 649 -31.28 5.45 12.33
C GLY A 649 -31.51 6.90 11.85
N PRO A 650 -32.54 7.59 12.39
CA PRO A 650 -32.71 9.02 12.16
C PRO A 650 -31.59 9.77 12.90
N ARG A 651 -30.95 10.74 12.23
CA ARG A 651 -29.84 11.54 12.82
C ARG A 651 -28.66 10.69 13.31
N GLU A 652 -28.47 9.51 12.71
CA GLU A 652 -27.40 8.58 13.04
C GLU A 652 -26.02 9.19 12.76
N GLU A 653 -25.16 9.24 13.78
CA GLU A 653 -23.78 9.74 13.64
C GLU A 653 -22.80 8.64 13.19
N ARG A 654 -23.23 7.36 13.26
CA ARG A 654 -22.42 6.20 12.87
C ARG A 654 -22.44 6.04 11.36
N VAL A 655 -21.26 6.04 10.76
CA VAL A 655 -21.08 5.84 9.32
C VAL A 655 -20.15 4.64 9.14
N GLY A 656 -20.67 3.57 8.53
CA GLY A 656 -19.95 2.32 8.25
C GLY A 656 -19.76 2.10 6.74
N PRO A 657 -19.05 1.05 6.33
CA PRO A 657 -18.75 0.84 4.91
C PRO A 657 -19.95 0.41 4.06
N ASN A 658 -19.86 0.67 2.75
CA ASN A 658 -20.70 -0.01 1.76
C ASN A 658 -20.12 -1.43 1.60
N GLY A 659 -20.86 -2.49 1.94
CA GLY A 659 -20.40 -3.87 1.70
C GLY A 659 -21.34 -4.67 0.82
N HIS A 660 -20.99 -5.94 0.64
CA HIS A 660 -21.65 -6.85 -0.29
C HIS A 660 -22.85 -7.51 0.39
N MET A 661 -24.04 -7.15 -0.09
CA MET A 661 -25.30 -7.72 0.41
C MET A 661 -26.08 -8.47 -0.67
N PHE A 662 -26.89 -9.42 -0.20
CA PHE A 662 -27.89 -10.14 -0.98
C PHE A 662 -29.27 -10.01 -0.34
N HIS A 663 -30.31 -10.10 -1.16
CA HIS A 663 -31.69 -10.18 -0.69
C HIS A 663 -32.45 -11.21 -1.53
N ASP A 664 -32.84 -12.32 -0.91
CA ASP A 664 -33.45 -13.49 -1.60
C ASP A 664 -34.97 -13.37 -1.83
N GLY A 665 -35.58 -12.33 -1.25
CA GLY A 665 -37.02 -12.04 -1.31
C GLY A 665 -37.66 -12.03 0.07
N ARG A 666 -36.96 -12.60 1.06
CA ARG A 666 -37.39 -12.69 2.46
C ARG A 666 -36.36 -12.11 3.42
N ASP A 667 -35.10 -12.51 3.28
CA ASP A 667 -34.03 -12.23 4.23
C ASP A 667 -32.89 -11.41 3.57
N PHE A 668 -32.24 -10.57 4.38
CA PHE A 668 -31.04 -9.83 3.98
C PHE A 668 -29.80 -10.60 4.43
N TRP A 669 -28.79 -10.67 3.58
CA TRP A 669 -27.54 -11.38 3.84
C TRP A 669 -26.35 -10.45 3.65
N TRP A 670 -25.39 -10.51 4.57
CA TRP A 670 -24.17 -9.70 4.59
C TRP A 670 -22.93 -10.58 4.48
N HIS A 671 -22.04 -10.26 3.53
CA HIS A 671 -20.80 -11.01 3.32
C HIS A 671 -19.62 -10.43 4.13
N THR A 672 -18.94 -11.29 4.91
CA THR A 672 -17.77 -10.96 5.74
C THR A 672 -16.50 -11.62 5.15
N GLY A 673 -15.89 -11.00 4.14
CA GLY A 673 -14.75 -11.56 3.41
C GLY A 673 -13.36 -11.31 4.01
N ASP A 674 -13.14 -11.64 5.30
CA ASP A 674 -11.80 -11.57 5.94
C ASP A 674 -11.37 -12.96 6.48
N GLY A 675 -11.32 -13.96 5.60
CA GLY A 675 -10.87 -15.32 5.89
C GLY A 675 -10.94 -16.18 4.63
N GLY A 676 -10.07 -17.19 4.47
CA GLY A 676 -9.90 -17.97 3.24
C GLY A 676 -11.15 -18.70 2.70
N GLU A 677 -12.28 -18.64 3.40
CA GLU A 677 -13.58 -19.07 2.91
C GLU A 677 -14.60 -17.92 3.01
N ALA A 678 -15.25 -17.58 1.91
CA ALA A 678 -16.28 -16.55 1.87
C ALA A 678 -17.52 -16.98 2.68
N GLN A 679 -17.80 -16.29 3.78
CA GLN A 679 -18.98 -16.51 4.61
C GLN A 679 -19.97 -15.35 4.46
N ALA A 680 -21.26 -15.67 4.31
CA ALA A 680 -22.34 -14.72 4.44
C ALA A 680 -23.13 -14.98 5.72
N HIS A 681 -23.82 -13.95 6.21
CA HIS A 681 -24.59 -14.00 7.44
C HIS A 681 -25.94 -13.36 7.21
N ARG A 682 -27.00 -14.02 7.67
CA ARG A 682 -28.33 -13.40 7.70
C ARG A 682 -28.34 -12.24 8.69
N VAL A 683 -28.92 -11.12 8.29
CA VAL A 683 -29.07 -9.92 9.11
C VAL A 683 -30.39 -9.97 9.86
N ASP A 684 -30.35 -9.84 11.19
CA ASP A 684 -31.54 -9.61 12.00
C ASP A 684 -31.91 -8.11 11.95
N LEU A 685 -33.07 -7.79 11.35
CA LEU A 685 -33.53 -6.41 11.20
C LEU A 685 -33.93 -5.73 12.52
N THR A 686 -34.23 -6.51 13.56
CA THR A 686 -34.69 -6.02 14.87
C THR A 686 -33.50 -5.65 15.74
N THR A 687 -32.49 -6.51 15.81
CA THR A 687 -31.30 -6.31 16.65
C THR A 687 -30.14 -5.64 15.90
N GLY A 688 -30.09 -5.79 14.57
CA GLY A 688 -28.95 -5.39 13.75
C GLY A 688 -27.72 -6.29 13.94
N GLU A 689 -27.90 -7.51 14.45
CA GLU A 689 -26.85 -8.51 14.63
C GLU A 689 -26.82 -9.52 13.47
N LEU A 690 -25.68 -10.19 13.32
CA LEU A 690 -25.46 -11.23 12.31
C LEU A 690 -25.74 -12.61 12.92
N ALA A 691 -26.52 -13.42 12.21
CA ALA A 691 -26.71 -14.83 12.55
C ALA A 691 -25.43 -15.66 12.29
N GLU A 692 -25.47 -16.95 12.63
CA GLU A 692 -24.42 -17.91 12.25
C GLU A 692 -24.19 -17.93 10.73
N ALA A 693 -22.96 -18.26 10.33
CA ALA A 693 -22.55 -18.27 8.93
C ALA A 693 -23.39 -19.23 8.07
N GLY A 694 -23.83 -18.76 6.91
CA GLY A 694 -24.63 -19.53 5.96
C GLY A 694 -24.82 -18.81 4.63
N LEU A 695 -25.45 -19.47 3.66
CA LEU A 695 -25.75 -18.90 2.34
C LEU A 695 -27.25 -19.02 2.04
N PRO A 696 -27.84 -18.06 1.29
CA PRO A 696 -29.21 -18.22 0.79
C PRO A 696 -29.30 -19.43 -0.17
N GLU A 697 -30.49 -20.01 -0.30
CA GLU A 697 -30.77 -21.20 -1.12
C GLU A 697 -30.30 -21.03 -2.59
N PHE A 698 -30.28 -19.80 -3.09
CA PHE A 698 -29.75 -19.45 -4.40
C PHE A 698 -28.30 -19.94 -4.65
N PHE A 699 -27.51 -20.08 -3.57
CA PHE A 699 -26.15 -20.63 -3.54
C PHE A 699 -26.10 -22.02 -2.89
N GLY A 700 -27.12 -22.85 -3.09
CA GLY A 700 -27.16 -24.22 -2.56
C GLY A 700 -25.96 -25.06 -3.05
N PRO A 701 -25.28 -25.82 -2.16
CA PRO A 701 -24.08 -26.58 -2.51
C PRO A 701 -24.35 -27.72 -3.52
N SER A 702 -25.59 -28.18 -3.64
CA SER A 702 -26.01 -29.18 -4.64
C SER A 702 -25.93 -28.70 -6.09
N LEU A 703 -25.67 -27.41 -6.31
CA LEU A 703 -25.54 -26.80 -7.63
C LEU A 703 -24.09 -26.69 -8.10
N LEU A 704 -23.13 -27.06 -7.24
CA LEU A 704 -21.70 -27.12 -7.54
C LEU A 704 -21.31 -28.54 -7.95
N ALA A 705 -20.40 -28.66 -8.91
CA ALA A 705 -19.66 -29.90 -9.14
C ALA A 705 -18.58 -30.10 -8.06
N ALA A 706 -17.98 -31.29 -8.01
CA ALA A 706 -17.08 -31.72 -6.93
C ALA A 706 -15.89 -30.76 -6.70
N ASP A 707 -15.34 -30.18 -7.76
CA ASP A 707 -14.17 -29.30 -7.70
C ASP A 707 -14.53 -27.80 -7.71
N GLU A 708 -15.81 -27.46 -7.57
CA GLU A 708 -16.28 -26.08 -7.72
C GLU A 708 -16.61 -25.42 -6.40
N ARG A 709 -16.49 -24.09 -6.38
CA ARG A 709 -16.91 -23.25 -5.26
C ARG A 709 -17.57 -21.97 -5.75
N TRP A 710 -18.41 -21.39 -4.90
CA TRP A 710 -19.02 -20.10 -5.20
C TRP A 710 -18.00 -18.96 -5.19
N ASP A 711 -18.02 -18.16 -6.24
CA ASP A 711 -17.40 -16.83 -6.30
C ASP A 711 -18.45 -15.83 -5.78
N ILE A 712 -18.58 -15.77 -4.44
CA ILE A 712 -19.57 -14.92 -3.76
C ILE A 712 -19.33 -13.46 -4.11
N GLU A 713 -18.05 -13.04 -4.19
CA GLU A 713 -17.69 -11.69 -4.63
C GLU A 713 -18.16 -11.39 -6.05
N SER A 714 -18.24 -12.33 -6.99
CA SER A 714 -18.77 -12.06 -8.34
C SER A 714 -20.27 -12.35 -8.49
N SER A 715 -20.98 -12.61 -7.39
CA SER A 715 -22.39 -12.96 -7.40
C SER A 715 -23.30 -11.83 -6.89
N SER A 716 -24.55 -11.82 -7.33
CA SER A 716 -25.56 -10.81 -6.94
C SER A 716 -26.96 -11.42 -6.86
N LEU A 717 -27.77 -10.93 -5.93
CA LEU A 717 -29.17 -11.35 -5.74
C LEU A 717 -29.97 -10.23 -5.08
N ALA A 718 -31.07 -9.83 -5.70
CA ALA A 718 -31.99 -8.83 -5.18
C ALA A 718 -33.45 -9.13 -5.60
N PRO A 719 -34.46 -8.64 -4.85
CA PRO A 719 -35.84 -8.64 -5.29
C PRO A 719 -36.01 -7.71 -6.50
N LEU A 720 -36.89 -8.09 -7.43
CA LEU A 720 -37.28 -7.26 -8.57
C LEU A 720 -38.14 -6.09 -8.05
N PRO A 721 -37.72 -4.82 -8.22
CA PRO A 721 -38.50 -3.68 -7.76
C PRO A 721 -39.85 -3.58 -8.46
N TYR A 722 -40.87 -3.11 -7.74
CA TYR A 722 -42.22 -2.92 -8.27
C TYR A 722 -42.20 -2.00 -9.52
N GLY A 723 -42.91 -2.41 -10.58
CA GLY A 723 -43.03 -1.66 -11.83
C GLY A 723 -41.97 -1.99 -12.89
N VAL A 724 -40.92 -2.73 -12.54
CA VAL A 724 -39.95 -3.26 -13.52
C VAL A 724 -40.53 -4.54 -14.12
N LYS A 725 -40.75 -4.56 -15.43
CA LYS A 725 -41.32 -5.73 -16.15
C LYS A 725 -40.25 -6.51 -16.89
N ASP A 726 -39.41 -5.79 -17.63
CA ASP A 726 -38.33 -6.36 -18.43
C ASP A 726 -37.01 -5.82 -17.91
N SER A 727 -36.00 -6.69 -17.85
CA SER A 727 -34.65 -6.33 -17.42
C SER A 727 -33.63 -6.82 -18.44
N PRO A 728 -32.74 -5.96 -18.96
CA PRO A 728 -31.70 -6.39 -19.90
C PRO A 728 -30.62 -7.25 -19.22
N LEU A 729 -30.69 -7.41 -17.89
CA LEU A 729 -29.86 -8.33 -17.12
C LEU A 729 -30.64 -9.58 -16.64
N GLY A 730 -31.84 -9.83 -17.17
CA GLY A 730 -32.68 -10.97 -16.83
C GLY A 730 -33.43 -10.85 -15.50
N SER A 731 -34.58 -11.52 -15.41
CA SER A 731 -35.40 -11.65 -14.20
C SER A 731 -36.24 -12.93 -14.24
N ASP A 732 -36.56 -13.50 -13.07
CA ASP A 732 -37.55 -14.58 -12.94
C ASP A 732 -38.99 -14.06 -12.69
N GLY A 733 -39.20 -12.74 -12.79
CA GLY A 733 -40.45 -12.06 -12.50
C GLY A 733 -40.63 -11.63 -11.04
N THR A 734 -39.79 -12.12 -10.13
CA THR A 734 -39.80 -11.75 -8.70
C THR A 734 -38.45 -11.27 -8.19
N ARG A 735 -37.36 -11.67 -8.84
CA ARG A 735 -35.98 -11.44 -8.42
C ARG A 735 -35.09 -11.16 -9.63
N VAL A 736 -33.92 -10.60 -9.34
CA VAL A 736 -32.82 -10.34 -10.27
C VAL A 736 -31.51 -10.83 -9.66
N GLY A 737 -30.59 -11.33 -10.49
CA GLY A 737 -29.30 -11.78 -9.98
C GLY A 737 -28.51 -12.68 -10.91
N LEU A 738 -27.26 -12.91 -10.50
CA LEU A 738 -26.30 -13.82 -11.14
C LEU A 738 -25.56 -14.57 -10.03
N ARG A 739 -25.46 -15.90 -10.15
CA ARG A 739 -24.51 -16.69 -9.36
C ARG A 739 -23.32 -17.09 -10.22
N VAL A 740 -22.14 -17.04 -9.63
CA VAL A 740 -20.88 -17.37 -10.28
C VAL A 740 -20.16 -18.42 -9.46
N ALA A 741 -19.75 -19.51 -10.10
CA ALA A 741 -18.94 -20.56 -9.53
C ALA A 741 -17.60 -20.64 -10.25
N ARG A 742 -16.56 -21.05 -9.53
CA ARG A 742 -15.22 -21.21 -10.05
C ARG A 742 -14.76 -22.64 -9.82
N ASP A 743 -14.24 -23.26 -10.88
CA ASP A 743 -13.57 -24.55 -10.80
C ASP A 743 -12.21 -24.38 -10.11
N SER A 744 -11.93 -25.25 -9.14
CA SER A 744 -10.76 -25.14 -8.28
C SER A 744 -9.49 -25.74 -8.89
N THR A 745 -9.59 -26.38 -10.05
CA THR A 745 -8.48 -27.04 -10.73
C THR A 745 -8.13 -26.29 -12.02
N THR A 746 -9.14 -26.03 -12.87
CA THR A 746 -8.97 -25.36 -14.16
C THR A 746 -9.03 -23.84 -14.03
N GLY A 747 -9.68 -23.34 -12.98
CA GLY A 747 -9.97 -21.92 -12.78
C GLY A 747 -11.15 -21.40 -13.61
N GLU A 748 -11.78 -22.24 -14.44
CA GLU A 748 -12.96 -21.91 -15.24
C GLU A 748 -14.05 -21.27 -14.40
N VAL A 749 -14.77 -20.33 -15.00
CA VAL A 749 -15.82 -19.57 -14.35
C VAL A 749 -17.14 -19.90 -14.99
N ARG A 750 -18.04 -20.52 -14.23
CA ARG A 750 -19.41 -20.77 -14.66
C ARG A 750 -20.32 -19.72 -14.07
N TYR A 751 -21.19 -19.17 -14.91
CA TYR A 751 -22.18 -18.19 -14.47
C TYR A 751 -23.59 -18.69 -14.77
N HIS A 752 -24.54 -18.34 -13.92
CA HIS A 752 -25.95 -18.65 -14.10
C HIS A 752 -26.80 -17.44 -13.69
N ARG A 753 -27.48 -16.86 -14.67
CA ARG A 753 -28.42 -15.75 -14.50
C ARG A 753 -29.77 -16.28 -13.99
N ILE A 754 -30.52 -15.44 -13.30
CA ILE A 754 -31.73 -15.88 -12.59
C ILE A 754 -32.84 -16.40 -13.52
N ASP A 755 -32.84 -15.98 -14.79
CA ASP A 755 -33.77 -16.40 -15.84
C ASP A 755 -33.37 -17.71 -16.55
N GLY A 756 -32.32 -18.39 -16.07
CA GLY A 756 -31.87 -19.69 -16.58
C GLY A 756 -30.74 -19.61 -17.62
N VAL A 757 -30.35 -18.42 -18.07
CA VAL A 757 -29.21 -18.26 -18.98
C VAL A 757 -27.91 -18.58 -18.24
N HIS A 758 -27.07 -19.45 -18.82
CA HIS A 758 -25.82 -19.88 -18.21
C HIS A 758 -24.72 -20.09 -19.26
N GLY A 759 -23.48 -20.15 -18.80
CA GLY A 759 -22.32 -20.40 -19.64
C GLY A 759 -21.03 -20.52 -18.82
N THR A 760 -19.93 -20.78 -19.52
CA THR A 760 -18.60 -20.95 -18.93
C THR A 760 -17.61 -20.02 -19.62
N LEU A 761 -16.72 -19.41 -18.83
CA LEU A 761 -15.57 -18.63 -19.30
C LEU A 761 -14.28 -19.30 -18.86
N ASP A 762 -13.25 -19.22 -19.69
CA ASP A 762 -11.91 -19.67 -19.32
C ASP A 762 -11.39 -18.91 -18.09
N GLY A 763 -10.73 -19.62 -17.18
CA GLY A 763 -10.24 -19.08 -15.90
C GLY A 763 -9.19 -17.97 -15.98
N ALA A 764 -8.59 -17.78 -17.16
CA ALA A 764 -7.70 -16.67 -17.48
C ALA A 764 -8.44 -15.39 -17.91
N GLY A 765 -9.77 -15.45 -18.02
CA GLY A 765 -10.67 -14.40 -18.51
C GLY A 765 -11.04 -13.31 -17.49
N PRO A 766 -12.18 -12.61 -17.69
CA PRO A 766 -12.56 -11.44 -16.88
C PRO A 766 -12.69 -11.79 -15.39
N THR A 767 -11.93 -11.08 -14.56
CA THR A 767 -12.17 -11.05 -13.11
C THR A 767 -13.37 -10.16 -12.81
N ALA A 768 -14.11 -10.45 -11.74
CA ALA A 768 -15.21 -9.60 -11.25
C ALA A 768 -16.40 -9.52 -12.24
N ILE A 769 -17.00 -10.66 -12.60
CA ILE A 769 -18.22 -10.70 -13.42
C ILE A 769 -19.38 -10.06 -12.65
N TRP A 770 -20.24 -9.33 -13.34
CA TRP A 770 -21.45 -8.72 -12.77
C TRP A 770 -22.75 -9.33 -13.30
N GLY A 771 -22.84 -9.54 -14.61
CA GLY A 771 -24.09 -9.93 -15.26
C GLY A 771 -23.92 -10.20 -16.76
N LEU A 772 -24.99 -10.65 -17.40
CA LEU A 772 -25.07 -10.76 -18.86
C LEU A 772 -26.03 -9.70 -19.37
N LEU A 773 -25.57 -8.87 -20.29
CA LEU A 773 -26.36 -7.80 -20.90
C LEU A 773 -27.00 -8.28 -22.20
N ASP A 774 -28.32 -8.20 -22.25
CA ASP A 774 -29.13 -8.40 -23.43
C ASP A 774 -29.18 -7.09 -24.23
N ILE A 775 -28.57 -7.10 -25.42
CA ILE A 775 -28.58 -5.97 -26.34
C ILE A 775 -29.81 -6.06 -27.25
N PRO A 776 -30.57 -4.97 -27.47
CA PRO A 776 -31.75 -5.00 -28.32
C PRO A 776 -31.43 -5.47 -29.74
N GLY A 777 -32.22 -6.42 -30.27
CA GLY A 777 -32.03 -6.98 -31.60
C GLY A 777 -30.82 -7.92 -31.76
N SER A 778 -30.11 -8.25 -30.68
CA SER A 778 -29.00 -9.20 -30.68
C SER A 778 -29.37 -10.53 -30.02
N GLU A 779 -29.04 -11.64 -30.66
CA GLU A 779 -29.10 -12.98 -30.03
C GLU A 779 -27.89 -13.23 -29.12
N LYS A 780 -26.76 -12.57 -29.40
CA LYS A 780 -25.54 -12.63 -28.59
C LYS A 780 -25.62 -11.66 -27.42
N ARG A 781 -25.21 -12.14 -26.25
CA ARG A 781 -25.17 -11.39 -24.98
C ARG A 781 -23.74 -10.97 -24.65
N LEU A 782 -23.62 -9.84 -23.98
CA LEU A 782 -22.32 -9.34 -23.52
C LEU A 782 -22.13 -9.66 -22.04
N VAL A 783 -20.99 -10.24 -21.67
CA VAL A 783 -20.60 -10.42 -20.27
C VAL A 783 -20.13 -9.08 -19.72
N LEU A 784 -20.79 -8.61 -18.66
CA LEU A 784 -20.37 -7.45 -17.91
C LEU A 784 -19.38 -7.88 -16.83
N SER A 785 -18.24 -7.20 -16.80
CA SER A 785 -17.20 -7.38 -15.79
C SER A 785 -16.69 -6.03 -15.30
N GLY A 786 -16.05 -6.00 -14.14
CA GLY A 786 -15.60 -4.74 -13.55
C GLY A 786 -16.76 -3.93 -12.97
N GLY A 787 -16.66 -2.59 -12.97
CA GLY A 787 -17.68 -1.73 -12.38
C GLY A 787 -17.80 -1.82 -10.85
N VAL A 788 -16.82 -2.45 -10.21
CA VAL A 788 -16.73 -2.57 -8.76
C VAL A 788 -15.39 -2.05 -8.34
N GLY A 789 -15.38 -0.90 -7.71
CA GLY A 789 -14.15 -0.15 -7.60
C GLY A 789 -14.35 1.34 -7.64
N LYS A 790 -13.57 2.03 -6.82
CA LYS A 790 -13.01 3.32 -7.21
C LYS A 790 -12.14 3.13 -8.47
N TYR A 791 -12.35 3.94 -9.51
CA TYR A 791 -11.54 3.94 -10.75
C TYR A 791 -11.62 2.68 -11.63
N ARG A 792 -12.69 1.88 -11.56
CA ARG A 792 -12.84 0.70 -12.42
C ARG A 792 -14.03 0.85 -13.36
N PRO A 793 -13.82 0.88 -14.69
CA PRO A 793 -14.92 0.92 -15.63
C PRO A 793 -15.70 -0.38 -15.60
N VAL A 794 -16.96 -0.31 -16.00
CA VAL A 794 -17.73 -1.47 -16.44
C VAL A 794 -17.22 -1.85 -17.82
N VAL A 795 -16.93 -3.13 -18.03
CA VAL A 795 -16.40 -3.65 -19.28
C VAL A 795 -17.35 -4.68 -19.85
N ALA A 796 -17.79 -4.46 -21.08
CA ALA A 796 -18.61 -5.42 -21.82
C ALA A 796 -17.73 -6.29 -22.72
N ARG A 797 -17.91 -7.60 -22.59
CA ARG A 797 -17.10 -8.60 -23.27
C ARG A 797 -17.93 -9.57 -24.06
N ASP A 798 -17.34 -10.12 -25.10
CA ASP A 798 -17.87 -11.30 -25.77
C ASP A 798 -17.92 -12.47 -24.78
N ALA A 799 -19.05 -13.18 -24.74
CA ALA A 799 -19.25 -14.28 -23.81
C ALA A 799 -18.44 -15.54 -24.17
N ASP A 800 -18.06 -15.71 -25.43
CA ASP A 800 -17.35 -16.91 -25.89
C ASP A 800 -15.82 -16.68 -25.88
N THR A 801 -15.37 -15.51 -26.33
CA THR A 801 -13.95 -15.19 -26.56
C THR A 801 -13.33 -14.31 -25.46
N GLY A 802 -14.14 -13.69 -24.59
CA GLY A 802 -13.68 -12.74 -23.57
C GLY A 802 -13.16 -11.39 -24.12
N GLU A 803 -13.28 -11.18 -25.43
CA GLU A 803 -12.86 -9.96 -26.14
C GLU A 803 -13.58 -8.72 -25.59
N CYS A 804 -12.85 -7.61 -25.41
CA CYS A 804 -13.40 -6.36 -24.89
C CYS A 804 -14.06 -5.53 -26.02
N TYR A 805 -15.38 -5.34 -25.96
CA TYR A 805 -16.09 -4.51 -26.94
C TYR A 805 -16.03 -3.03 -26.60
N TRP A 806 -16.39 -2.68 -25.36
CA TRP A 806 -16.38 -1.33 -24.83
C TRP A 806 -16.20 -1.33 -23.32
N GLN A 807 -15.75 -0.19 -22.80
CA GLN A 807 -15.62 0.08 -21.38
C GLN A 807 -16.26 1.44 -21.08
N ALA A 808 -16.85 1.58 -19.89
CA ALA A 808 -17.61 2.75 -19.49
C ALA A 808 -17.29 3.10 -18.02
N GLU A 809 -16.80 4.31 -17.76
CA GLU A 809 -16.38 4.76 -16.45
C GLU A 809 -17.56 5.17 -15.56
N LEU A 810 -17.59 4.65 -14.34
CA LEU A 810 -18.62 5.01 -13.36
C LEU A 810 -18.30 6.38 -12.79
N LYS A 811 -19.27 7.31 -12.82
CA LYS A 811 -19.14 8.61 -12.11
C LYS A 811 -19.55 8.47 -10.65
N ASN A 812 -18.83 7.65 -9.93
CA ASN A 812 -19.02 7.41 -8.50
C ASN A 812 -18.04 8.21 -7.61
N ASP A 813 -17.05 8.93 -8.16
CA ASP A 813 -16.15 9.76 -7.36
C ASP A 813 -15.63 11.03 -8.08
N GLY A 814 -15.04 11.95 -7.30
CA GLY A 814 -14.61 13.28 -7.74
C GLY A 814 -13.28 13.36 -8.50
N TRP A 815 -12.63 12.23 -8.77
CA TRP A 815 -11.31 12.17 -9.41
C TRP A 815 -11.37 11.57 -10.83
N VAL A 816 -12.54 11.11 -11.27
CA VAL A 816 -12.80 10.57 -12.62
C VAL A 816 -12.96 11.71 -13.62
N ASP A 817 -12.46 11.53 -14.84
CA ASP A 817 -12.64 12.52 -15.90
C ASP A 817 -14.14 12.70 -16.18
N SER A 818 -14.56 13.94 -16.12
CA SER A 818 -15.95 14.34 -16.32
C SER A 818 -16.42 14.25 -17.77
N GLU A 819 -15.50 14.11 -18.73
CA GLU A 819 -15.85 13.99 -20.14
C GLU A 819 -16.65 12.71 -20.41
N PRO A 820 -17.70 12.75 -21.25
CA PRO A 820 -18.45 11.56 -21.57
C PRO A 820 -17.55 10.54 -22.25
N ASP A 821 -17.62 9.27 -21.82
CA ASP A 821 -16.95 8.18 -22.52
C ASP A 821 -17.35 8.20 -24.00
N PRO A 822 -16.40 8.20 -24.95
CA PRO A 822 -16.72 8.25 -26.37
C PRO A 822 -17.63 7.09 -26.81
N VAL A 823 -17.55 5.93 -26.16
CA VAL A 823 -18.36 4.75 -26.45
C VAL A 823 -19.69 4.68 -25.66
N ALA A 824 -19.98 5.69 -24.83
CA ALA A 824 -21.23 5.88 -24.10
C ALA A 824 -21.64 7.37 -24.07
N ALA A 825 -21.37 8.11 -25.15
CA ALA A 825 -21.55 9.56 -25.24
C ALA A 825 -23.02 10.02 -25.11
N GLY A 826 -23.98 9.12 -25.31
CA GLY A 826 -25.41 9.33 -25.06
C GLY A 826 -25.79 9.25 -23.57
N THR A 827 -24.98 8.58 -22.75
CA THR A 827 -25.26 8.30 -21.34
C THR A 827 -24.34 9.15 -20.44
N ARG A 828 -24.81 10.35 -20.09
CA ARG A 828 -24.00 11.38 -19.40
C ARG A 828 -23.51 10.96 -18.00
N LEU A 829 -24.28 10.10 -17.33
CA LEU A 829 -24.00 9.49 -16.03
C LEU A 829 -24.17 7.98 -16.15
N ILE A 830 -23.09 7.22 -16.18
CA ILE A 830 -23.14 5.76 -16.16
C ILE A 830 -23.41 5.31 -14.71
N PRO A 831 -24.58 4.71 -14.42
CA PRO A 831 -24.92 4.31 -13.06
C PRO A 831 -24.22 2.99 -12.69
N PRO A 832 -24.10 2.66 -11.40
CA PRO A 832 -23.59 1.36 -10.98
C PRO A 832 -24.36 0.21 -11.67
N PRO A 833 -23.70 -0.91 -12.02
CA PRO A 833 -24.32 -2.01 -12.78
C PRO A 833 -25.63 -2.57 -12.19
N ALA A 834 -25.83 -2.49 -10.87
CA ALA A 834 -27.11 -2.82 -10.23
C ALA A 834 -28.31 -2.10 -10.88
N PHE A 835 -28.17 -0.82 -11.24
CA PHE A 835 -29.25 -0.01 -11.79
C PHE A 835 -29.51 -0.27 -13.27
N TRP A 836 -28.69 -1.10 -13.91
CA TRP A 836 -28.87 -1.46 -15.32
C TRP A 836 -30.10 -2.35 -15.53
N HIS A 837 -30.63 -2.92 -14.44
CA HIS A 837 -31.93 -3.59 -14.43
C HIS A 837 -33.09 -2.66 -14.86
N PHE A 838 -32.93 -1.33 -14.80
CA PHE A 838 -33.95 -0.33 -15.17
C PHE A 838 -33.74 0.25 -16.57
N LEU A 839 -32.72 -0.19 -17.30
CA LEU A 839 -32.48 0.26 -18.67
C LEU A 839 -33.47 -0.38 -19.64
N THR A 840 -33.92 0.41 -20.60
CA THR A 840 -34.86 0.02 -21.66
C THR A 840 -34.31 0.40 -23.04
N PRO A 841 -34.67 -0.32 -24.11
CA PRO A 841 -34.25 0.03 -25.47
C PRO A 841 -34.72 1.45 -25.84
N ARG A 842 -33.80 2.32 -26.26
CA ARG A 842 -34.12 3.70 -26.67
C ARG A 842 -34.74 3.76 -28.07
N ASP A 843 -34.24 2.93 -28.97
CA ASP A 843 -34.61 2.91 -30.38
C ASP A 843 -34.46 1.49 -30.96
N PRO A 844 -35.48 0.63 -30.80
CA PRO A 844 -35.41 -0.76 -31.26
C PRO A 844 -35.09 -0.89 -32.76
N ALA A 845 -35.61 0.02 -33.59
CA ALA A 845 -35.36 0.03 -35.03
C ALA A 845 -33.90 0.42 -35.33
N GLY A 846 -33.40 1.46 -34.66
CA GLY A 846 -31.99 1.87 -34.73
C GLY A 846 -31.04 0.76 -34.29
N SER A 847 -31.32 0.09 -33.16
CA SER A 847 -30.54 -1.07 -32.69
C SER A 847 -30.47 -2.20 -33.71
N GLN A 848 -31.60 -2.54 -34.33
CA GLN A 848 -31.66 -3.55 -35.39
C GLN A 848 -30.83 -3.13 -36.62
N ALA A 849 -30.88 -1.86 -37.02
CA ALA A 849 -30.08 -1.34 -38.12
C ALA A 849 -28.56 -1.45 -37.83
N LEU A 850 -28.14 -1.18 -36.59
CA LEU A 850 -26.74 -1.34 -36.17
C LEU A 850 -26.25 -2.80 -36.27
N ARG A 851 -27.12 -3.80 -36.09
CA ARG A 851 -26.75 -5.22 -36.30
C ARG A 851 -26.36 -5.53 -37.75
N GLN A 852 -26.95 -4.80 -38.69
CA GLN A 852 -26.78 -5.00 -40.13
C GLN A 852 -25.83 -3.99 -40.78
N ILE A 853 -25.22 -3.08 -40.01
CA ILE A 853 -24.33 -2.05 -40.55
C ILE A 853 -23.19 -2.66 -41.36
N THR A 854 -22.90 -2.10 -42.54
CA THR A 854 -21.85 -2.60 -43.44
C THR A 854 -20.54 -1.84 -43.25
N GLU A 855 -19.42 -2.48 -43.57
CA GLU A 855 -18.11 -1.81 -43.55
C GLU A 855 -18.03 -0.62 -44.52
N ASP A 856 -18.74 -0.64 -45.65
CA ASP A 856 -18.82 0.53 -46.56
C ASP A 856 -19.48 1.73 -45.88
N THR A 857 -20.57 1.49 -45.13
CA THR A 857 -21.24 2.53 -44.35
C THR A 857 -20.29 3.12 -43.31
N VAL A 858 -19.58 2.26 -42.57
CA VAL A 858 -18.60 2.68 -41.56
C VAL A 858 -17.46 3.48 -42.19
N ARG A 859 -16.94 3.07 -43.35
CA ARG A 859 -15.87 3.78 -44.06
C ARG A 859 -16.33 5.19 -44.47
N ARG A 860 -17.59 5.37 -44.88
CA ARG A 860 -18.19 6.69 -45.17
C ARG A 860 -18.36 7.54 -43.91
N LEU A 861 -18.76 6.95 -42.78
CA LEU A 861 -18.87 7.65 -41.49
C LEU A 861 -17.50 8.14 -41.01
N LEU A 862 -16.47 7.30 -41.06
CA LEU A 862 -15.09 7.70 -40.72
C LEU A 862 -14.56 8.81 -41.63
N LYS A 863 -14.94 8.82 -42.91
CA LYS A 863 -14.61 9.91 -43.83
C LYS A 863 -15.30 11.22 -43.43
N ALA A 864 -16.56 11.18 -43.02
CA ALA A 864 -17.28 12.35 -42.53
C ALA A 864 -16.70 12.89 -41.22
N ALA A 865 -16.31 11.99 -40.30
CA ALA A 865 -15.68 12.33 -39.03
C ALA A 865 -14.36 13.11 -39.19
N ALA A 866 -13.60 12.84 -40.26
CA ALA A 866 -12.38 13.57 -40.57
C ALA A 866 -12.63 15.02 -41.05
N THR A 867 -13.88 15.39 -41.36
CA THR A 867 -14.24 16.75 -41.81
C THR A 867 -14.72 17.61 -40.64
N SER A 868 -15.78 17.19 -39.96
CA SER A 868 -16.32 17.86 -38.76
C SER A 868 -17.35 16.97 -38.05
N GLU A 869 -17.67 17.28 -36.79
CA GLU A 869 -18.76 16.60 -36.09
C GLU A 869 -20.12 16.81 -36.79
N GLU A 870 -20.37 18.00 -37.33
CA GLU A 870 -21.62 18.31 -38.04
C GLU A 870 -21.78 17.48 -39.32
N ALA A 871 -20.69 17.31 -40.06
CA ALA A 871 -20.65 16.44 -41.24
C ALA A 871 -20.91 14.98 -40.85
N LEU A 872 -20.36 14.53 -39.72
CA LEU A 872 -20.60 13.19 -39.19
C LEU A 872 -22.06 12.99 -38.76
N ARG A 873 -22.66 13.93 -38.02
CA ARG A 873 -24.07 13.89 -37.63
C ARG A 873 -24.99 13.81 -38.85
N THR A 874 -24.72 14.62 -39.86
CA THR A 874 -25.44 14.60 -41.15
C THR A 874 -25.29 13.25 -41.85
N ALA A 875 -24.07 12.68 -41.86
CA ALA A 875 -23.82 11.38 -42.46
C ALA A 875 -24.54 10.25 -41.72
N VAL A 876 -24.61 10.28 -40.38
CA VAL A 876 -25.37 9.30 -39.58
C VAL A 876 -26.85 9.37 -39.96
N GLY A 877 -27.47 10.56 -39.95
CA GLY A 877 -28.90 10.69 -40.31
C GLY A 877 -29.24 10.27 -41.74
N ARG A 878 -28.28 10.39 -42.68
CA ARG A 878 -28.48 9.97 -44.08
C ARG A 878 -28.23 8.48 -44.30
N LEU A 879 -27.20 7.91 -43.66
CA LEU A 879 -26.75 6.53 -43.90
C LEU A 879 -27.40 5.50 -42.96
N LEU A 880 -27.90 5.95 -41.81
CA LEU A 880 -28.60 5.15 -40.80
C LEU A 880 -29.89 5.87 -40.37
N PRO A 881 -30.85 6.10 -41.29
CA PRO A 881 -32.07 6.86 -40.99
C PRO A 881 -32.94 6.21 -39.91
N GLU A 882 -32.79 4.91 -39.68
CA GLU A 882 -33.47 4.17 -38.61
C GLU A 882 -32.93 4.53 -37.22
N VAL A 883 -31.70 5.04 -37.12
CA VAL A 883 -31.11 5.53 -35.87
C VAL A 883 -31.61 6.96 -35.61
N SER A 884 -32.75 7.05 -34.92
CA SER A 884 -33.53 8.27 -34.78
C SER A 884 -33.45 8.89 -33.38
N HIS A 885 -33.22 8.09 -32.34
CA HIS A 885 -33.16 8.61 -30.97
C HIS A 885 -31.91 9.50 -30.74
N PRO A 886 -32.06 10.76 -30.27
CA PRO A 886 -30.94 11.71 -30.21
C PRO A 886 -29.73 11.26 -29.38
N LEU A 887 -29.96 10.54 -28.26
CA LEU A 887 -28.89 10.01 -27.42
C LEU A 887 -28.18 8.80 -28.04
N LEU A 888 -28.90 7.99 -28.84
CA LEU A 888 -28.26 6.89 -29.59
C LEU A 888 -27.40 7.45 -30.73
N VAL A 889 -27.89 8.47 -31.45
CA VAL A 889 -27.10 9.19 -32.46
C VAL A 889 -25.81 9.74 -31.84
N ARG A 890 -25.87 10.32 -30.62
CA ARG A 890 -24.67 10.76 -29.89
C ARG A 890 -23.70 9.62 -29.62
N GLY A 891 -24.19 8.46 -29.17
CA GLY A 891 -23.36 7.27 -28.95
C GLY A 891 -22.64 6.80 -30.21
N VAL A 892 -23.37 6.66 -31.33
CA VAL A 892 -22.79 6.29 -32.63
C VAL A 892 -21.73 7.30 -33.07
N VAL A 893 -22.03 8.61 -32.96
CA VAL A 893 -21.07 9.69 -33.28
C VAL A 893 -19.82 9.57 -32.41
N GLY A 894 -19.97 9.30 -31.10
CA GLY A 894 -18.87 9.10 -30.18
C GLY A 894 -17.96 7.92 -30.56
N CYS A 895 -18.54 6.75 -30.85
CA CYS A 895 -17.80 5.58 -31.32
C CYS A 895 -17.02 5.86 -32.62
N VAL A 896 -17.64 6.57 -33.58
CA VAL A 896 -16.97 6.92 -34.84
C VAL A 896 -15.83 7.90 -34.60
N ARG A 897 -16.00 8.88 -33.70
CA ARG A 897 -14.96 9.83 -33.32
C ARG A 897 -13.78 9.15 -32.62
N GLU A 898 -14.03 8.19 -31.73
CA GLU A 898 -12.98 7.41 -31.08
C GLU A 898 -12.16 6.63 -32.12
N ALA A 899 -12.83 5.93 -33.03
CA ALA A 899 -12.17 5.21 -34.12
C ALA A 899 -11.38 6.15 -35.06
N ALA A 900 -11.88 7.37 -35.32
CA ALA A 900 -11.14 8.39 -36.06
C ALA A 900 -9.92 8.90 -35.29
N GLY A 901 -10.03 9.11 -33.97
CA GLY A 901 -8.92 9.47 -33.08
C GLY A 901 -7.81 8.42 -33.09
N LEU A 902 -8.15 7.13 -33.11
CA LEU A 902 -7.17 6.04 -33.25
C LEU A 902 -6.38 6.11 -34.57
N ARG A 903 -6.98 6.59 -35.67
CA ARG A 903 -6.23 6.81 -36.92
C ARG A 903 -5.19 7.92 -36.76
N THR A 904 -5.54 9.00 -36.04
CA THR A 904 -4.59 10.06 -35.67
C THR A 904 -3.46 9.51 -34.81
N HIS A 905 -3.77 8.71 -33.77
CA HIS A 905 -2.75 8.08 -32.92
C HIS A 905 -1.81 7.16 -33.71
N ARG A 906 -2.37 6.31 -34.59
CA ARG A 906 -1.59 5.48 -35.53
C ARG A 906 -0.66 6.32 -36.40
N ASP A 907 -1.14 7.43 -36.96
CA ASP A 907 -0.34 8.30 -37.82
C ASP A 907 0.77 9.02 -37.04
N ARG A 908 0.53 9.37 -35.77
CA ARG A 908 1.56 9.88 -34.84
C ARG A 908 2.62 8.81 -34.55
N ILE A 909 2.22 7.56 -34.30
CA ILE A 909 3.17 6.44 -34.12
C ILE A 909 4.05 6.30 -35.37
N LEU A 910 3.46 6.28 -36.56
CA LEU A 910 4.20 6.15 -37.83
C LEU A 910 5.16 7.32 -38.05
N THR A 911 4.71 8.54 -37.79
CA THR A 911 5.56 9.75 -37.89
C THR A 911 6.73 9.66 -36.92
N ARG A 912 6.47 9.27 -35.66
CA ARG A 912 7.49 9.11 -34.63
C ARG A 912 8.49 8.00 -34.96
N LEU A 913 8.03 6.89 -35.53
CA LEU A 913 8.90 5.79 -35.96
C LEU A 913 9.82 6.19 -37.13
N LYS A 914 9.41 7.18 -37.94
CA LYS A 914 10.19 7.72 -39.07
C LYS A 914 11.15 8.86 -38.70
N ARG A 915 10.92 9.60 -37.61
CA ARG A 915 11.76 10.75 -37.19
C ARG A 915 13.09 10.30 -36.56
N ALA A 916 14.15 11.09 -36.81
CA ALA A 916 15.53 10.80 -36.41
C ALA A 916 15.72 10.70 -34.88
N ARG A 917 16.80 10.02 -34.49
CA ARG A 917 17.14 9.63 -33.11
C ARG A 917 17.27 10.83 -32.18
N ARG A 918 16.49 10.86 -31.08
CA ARG A 918 16.60 11.86 -30.01
C ARG A 918 17.95 11.74 -29.29
N ALA A 919 18.59 12.87 -28.99
CA ALA A 919 19.72 12.91 -28.06
C ALA A 919 19.26 12.45 -26.67
N ARG A 920 20.12 11.72 -25.94
CA ARG A 920 19.85 11.27 -24.58
C ARG A 920 20.99 11.62 -23.66
N LEU A 921 20.66 12.13 -22.48
CA LEU A 921 21.55 12.52 -21.40
C LEU A 921 22.20 11.28 -20.74
N LYS A 922 21.53 10.11 -20.73
CA LYS A 922 22.08 8.82 -20.21
C LYS A 922 22.71 8.94 -18.81
N VAL A 923 22.00 9.58 -17.88
CA VAL A 923 22.38 9.74 -16.47
C VAL A 923 21.23 9.23 -15.60
N SER A 924 21.53 8.71 -14.40
CA SER A 924 20.48 8.33 -13.45
C SER A 924 19.88 9.58 -12.79
N GLU A 925 18.59 9.54 -12.49
CA GLU A 925 17.91 10.64 -11.78
C GLU A 925 18.50 10.93 -10.40
N GLU A 926 19.03 9.89 -9.74
CA GLU A 926 19.67 10.00 -8.42
C GLU A 926 21.02 10.71 -8.49
N ASP A 927 21.88 10.32 -9.45
CA ASP A 927 23.18 10.96 -9.64
C ASP A 927 23.02 12.41 -10.09
N LEU A 928 22.07 12.69 -11.00
CA LEU A 928 21.82 14.06 -11.45
C LEU A 928 21.19 14.89 -10.32
N GLY A 929 20.23 14.35 -9.59
CA GLY A 929 19.60 15.05 -8.47
C GLY A 929 20.61 15.42 -7.38
N GLY A 930 21.47 14.47 -7.00
CA GLY A 930 22.57 14.73 -6.07
C GLY A 930 23.57 15.78 -6.58
N ALA A 931 23.81 15.82 -7.90
CA ALA A 931 24.68 16.81 -8.52
C ALA A 931 24.08 18.22 -8.60
N LEU A 932 22.75 18.33 -8.72
CA LEU A 932 22.00 19.59 -8.79
C LEU A 932 21.62 20.17 -7.41
N GLU A 933 21.56 19.32 -6.38
CA GLU A 933 21.15 19.70 -5.02
C GLU A 933 21.95 20.93 -4.52
N GLY A 934 21.21 21.96 -4.10
CA GLY A 934 21.76 23.22 -3.59
C GLY A 934 22.18 24.24 -4.66
N LEU A 935 22.39 23.83 -5.92
CA LEU A 935 22.70 24.72 -7.03
C LEU A 935 21.42 25.34 -7.63
N VAL A 936 20.39 24.52 -7.82
CA VAL A 936 19.04 24.92 -8.27
C VAL A 936 17.98 24.59 -7.23
N GLY A 937 16.85 25.26 -7.30
CA GLY A 937 15.73 25.12 -6.37
C GLY A 937 15.13 23.72 -6.40
N LYS A 938 14.83 23.18 -5.21
CA LYS A 938 14.15 21.89 -5.06
C LYS A 938 12.64 22.11 -4.96
N CYS A 939 11.87 21.34 -5.72
CA CYS A 939 10.42 21.43 -5.80
C CYS A 939 9.77 20.29 -5.00
N SER A 940 8.73 20.61 -4.22
CA SER A 940 8.14 19.67 -3.25
C SER A 940 7.29 18.53 -3.83
N SER A 941 6.91 18.61 -5.12
CA SER A 941 5.99 17.64 -5.74
C SER A 941 6.59 16.78 -6.85
N GLY A 942 7.86 16.98 -7.24
CA GLY A 942 8.50 16.21 -8.31
C GLY A 942 9.16 14.92 -7.81
N TYR A 943 8.99 13.81 -8.55
CA TYR A 943 9.61 12.51 -8.25
C TYR A 943 10.42 12.00 -9.45
N ARG A 944 11.76 12.10 -9.39
CA ARG A 944 12.70 11.43 -10.31
C ARG A 944 12.39 11.59 -11.82
N GLY A 945 12.08 12.81 -12.29
CA GLY A 945 11.82 13.10 -13.71
C GLY A 945 12.64 14.24 -14.32
N THR A 946 13.71 14.70 -13.67
CA THR A 946 14.51 15.85 -14.13
C THR A 946 15.29 15.54 -15.41
N VAL A 947 15.90 14.35 -15.52
CA VAL A 947 16.58 13.90 -16.75
C VAL A 947 15.58 13.82 -17.90
N ALA A 948 14.45 13.16 -17.66
CA ALA A 948 13.42 12.95 -18.68
C ALA A 948 12.82 14.28 -19.17
N GLN A 949 12.61 15.25 -18.28
CA GLN A 949 12.07 16.55 -18.64
C GLN A 949 13.05 17.38 -19.48
N ILE A 950 14.34 17.39 -19.13
CA ILE A 950 15.39 18.06 -19.94
C ILE A 950 15.47 17.43 -21.35
N GLU A 951 15.45 16.10 -21.45
CA GLU A 951 15.43 15.40 -22.74
C GLU A 951 14.17 15.72 -23.55
N LEU A 952 13.01 15.81 -22.90
CA LEU A 952 11.73 16.15 -23.52
C LEU A 952 11.75 17.57 -24.10
N THR A 953 12.17 18.57 -23.31
CA THR A 953 12.25 19.97 -23.76
C THR A 953 13.22 20.14 -24.91
N SER A 954 14.39 19.49 -24.85
CA SER A 954 15.37 19.50 -25.93
C SER A 954 14.82 18.86 -27.21
N ALA A 955 14.13 17.72 -27.10
CA ALA A 955 13.49 17.06 -28.23
C ALA A 955 12.38 17.92 -28.86
N PHE A 956 11.64 18.67 -28.05
CA PHE A 956 10.60 19.57 -28.53
C PHE A 956 11.20 20.78 -29.27
N PHE A 957 12.16 21.48 -28.67
CA PHE A 957 12.79 22.65 -29.29
C PHE A 957 13.60 22.32 -30.55
N SER A 958 14.12 21.09 -30.68
CA SER A 958 14.78 20.62 -31.89
C SER A 958 13.81 20.16 -33.00
N GLY A 959 12.50 20.16 -32.74
CA GLY A 959 11.48 19.66 -33.67
C GLY A 959 11.43 18.13 -33.78
N ALA A 960 12.13 17.39 -32.92
CA ALA A 960 12.11 15.94 -32.89
C ALA A 960 10.75 15.38 -32.39
N ILE A 961 9.99 16.18 -31.63
CA ILE A 961 8.61 15.91 -31.21
C ILE A 961 7.71 17.12 -31.43
N ASP A 962 6.40 16.88 -31.61
CA ASP A 962 5.38 17.93 -31.67
C ASP A 962 4.83 18.27 -30.27
N ALA A 963 3.96 19.29 -30.23
CA ALA A 963 3.37 19.82 -29.00
C ALA A 963 2.51 18.78 -28.27
N ASP A 964 1.69 18.01 -29.00
CA ASP A 964 0.83 16.98 -28.42
C ASP A 964 1.65 15.89 -27.73
N THR A 965 2.68 15.37 -28.41
CA THR A 965 3.59 14.36 -27.85
C THR A 965 4.30 14.89 -26.59
N ALA A 966 4.62 16.19 -26.57
CA ALA A 966 5.25 16.83 -25.43
C ALA A 966 4.29 16.94 -24.24
N MET A 967 3.03 17.30 -24.49
CA MET A 967 2.00 17.45 -23.45
C MET A 967 1.52 16.10 -22.89
N GLU A 968 1.42 15.05 -23.71
CA GLU A 968 1.10 13.70 -23.24
C GLU A 968 2.09 13.20 -22.17
N ARG A 969 3.37 13.54 -22.33
CA ARG A 969 4.46 13.10 -21.42
C ARG A 969 4.73 14.08 -20.28
N TRP A 970 3.97 15.17 -20.20
CA TRP A 970 4.25 16.27 -19.28
C TRP A 970 4.14 15.83 -17.81
N LEU A 971 3.08 15.10 -17.45
CA LEU A 971 2.86 14.60 -16.10
C LEU A 971 3.86 13.50 -15.72
N ASP A 972 4.22 12.64 -16.66
CA ASP A 972 5.16 11.52 -16.46
C ASP A 972 6.59 11.99 -16.18
N HIS A 973 6.90 13.26 -16.44
CA HIS A 973 8.26 13.82 -16.37
C HIS A 973 8.31 14.99 -15.38
N GLY A 974 7.66 14.85 -14.22
CA GLY A 974 7.74 15.81 -13.12
C GLY A 974 9.16 15.94 -12.56
N SER A 975 9.73 17.15 -12.58
CA SER A 975 11.09 17.39 -12.11
C SER A 975 11.10 17.74 -10.62
N ALA A 976 12.03 17.12 -9.87
CA ALA A 976 12.27 17.47 -8.46
C ALA A 976 13.06 18.79 -8.30
N PHE A 977 13.60 19.32 -9.41
CA PHE A 977 14.42 20.53 -9.43
C PHE A 977 13.91 21.53 -10.47
N ASP A 978 14.01 22.80 -10.11
CA ASP A 978 13.80 23.91 -11.02
C ASP A 978 15.05 24.15 -11.87
N TRP A 979 15.31 23.22 -12.80
CA TRP A 979 16.45 23.30 -13.70
C TRP A 979 16.35 24.48 -14.69
N THR A 980 15.18 25.12 -14.81
CA THR A 980 14.94 26.24 -15.74
C THR A 980 15.69 27.51 -15.36
N GLY A 981 16.32 27.57 -14.18
CA GLY A 981 17.29 28.60 -13.82
C GLY A 981 18.68 28.43 -14.47
N LEU A 982 18.98 27.27 -15.05
CA LEU A 982 20.29 26.95 -15.64
C LEU A 982 20.55 27.55 -17.03
N PRO A 983 19.59 27.64 -17.98
CA PRO A 983 19.79 28.38 -19.22
C PRO A 983 20.43 29.74 -18.95
N GLY A 984 21.47 30.09 -19.72
CA GLY A 984 22.23 31.33 -19.53
C GLY A 984 23.09 31.42 -18.26
N ARG A 985 23.08 30.41 -17.39
CA ARG A 985 23.80 30.40 -16.09
C ARG A 985 24.42 29.04 -15.77
N VAL A 986 24.86 28.29 -16.78
CA VAL A 986 25.35 26.90 -16.61
C VAL A 986 26.73 26.80 -15.97
N GLY A 987 27.45 27.93 -15.76
CA GLY A 987 28.81 27.92 -15.19
C GLY A 987 28.94 27.21 -13.83
N GLY A 988 27.89 27.22 -13.01
CA GLY A 988 27.87 26.47 -11.73
C GLY A 988 28.03 24.96 -11.89
N LEU A 989 27.49 24.41 -13.00
CA LEU A 989 27.64 23.00 -13.33
C LEU A 989 29.07 22.67 -13.75
N ALA A 990 29.70 23.55 -14.53
CA ALA A 990 31.10 23.42 -14.94
C ALA A 990 32.05 23.44 -13.73
N VAL A 991 31.87 24.39 -12.81
CA VAL A 991 32.66 24.47 -11.57
C VAL A 991 32.54 23.19 -10.74
N ARG A 992 31.33 22.66 -10.55
CA ARG A 992 31.13 21.40 -9.83
C ARG A 992 31.70 20.19 -10.59
N ALA A 993 31.62 20.19 -11.92
CA ALA A 993 32.12 19.08 -12.74
C ALA A 993 33.64 18.94 -12.64
N VAL A 994 34.38 20.06 -12.57
CA VAL A 994 35.85 20.05 -12.48
C VAL A 994 36.35 19.88 -11.05
N SER A 995 35.58 20.19 -10.01
CA SER A 995 36.04 20.13 -8.61
C SER A 995 36.18 18.70 -8.07
N ALA A 996 37.33 18.35 -7.50
CA ALA A 996 37.55 17.07 -6.82
C ALA A 996 36.73 16.89 -5.52
N VAL A 997 36.12 17.97 -5.00
CA VAL A 997 35.23 17.93 -3.83
C VAL A 997 33.88 17.29 -4.18
N THR A 998 33.45 17.40 -5.44
CA THR A 998 32.24 16.76 -5.96
C THR A 998 32.47 15.27 -6.13
N PRO A 999 31.57 14.37 -5.65
CA PRO A 999 31.72 12.93 -5.84
C PRO A 999 31.84 12.49 -7.30
N ASP A 1000 32.58 11.42 -7.57
CA ASP A 1000 32.87 10.91 -8.93
C ASP A 1000 31.61 10.59 -9.76
N THR A 1001 30.58 10.04 -9.13
CA THR A 1001 29.28 9.75 -9.79
C THR A 1001 28.59 11.04 -10.24
N HIS A 1002 28.56 12.06 -9.36
CA HIS A 1002 28.01 13.38 -9.66
C HIS A 1002 28.83 14.12 -10.73
N ARG A 1003 30.16 14.05 -10.71
CA ARG A 1003 31.00 14.66 -11.77
C ARG A 1003 30.68 14.06 -13.14
N ARG A 1004 30.60 12.72 -13.23
CA ARG A 1004 30.22 12.04 -14.48
C ARG A 1004 28.82 12.43 -14.96
N ALA A 1005 27.87 12.58 -14.05
CA ALA A 1005 26.53 13.10 -14.37
C ALA A 1005 26.60 14.52 -14.95
N LEU A 1006 27.34 15.42 -14.32
CA LEU A 1006 27.53 16.80 -14.77
C LEU A 1006 28.27 16.87 -16.12
N SER A 1007 29.33 16.10 -16.34
CA SER A 1007 30.04 16.07 -17.63
C SER A 1007 29.13 15.63 -18.77
N ARG A 1008 28.27 14.62 -18.54
CA ARG A 1008 27.26 14.19 -19.52
C ARG A 1008 26.20 15.26 -19.73
N LEU A 1009 25.77 15.96 -18.68
CA LEU A 1009 24.85 17.09 -18.79
C LEU A 1009 25.44 18.22 -19.62
N LEU A 1010 26.69 18.62 -19.36
CA LEU A 1010 27.35 19.70 -20.12
C LEU A 1010 27.51 19.34 -21.60
N ARG A 1011 27.92 18.11 -21.92
CA ARG A 1011 27.97 17.60 -23.31
C ARG A 1011 26.59 17.57 -23.97
N PHE A 1012 25.58 17.08 -23.26
CA PHE A 1012 24.21 17.10 -23.76
C PHE A 1012 23.74 18.54 -24.00
N TRP A 1013 23.94 19.44 -23.04
CA TRP A 1013 23.52 20.84 -23.11
C TRP A 1013 24.10 21.52 -24.35
N ALA A 1014 25.40 21.37 -24.58
CA ALA A 1014 26.13 21.94 -25.70
C ALA A 1014 25.64 21.46 -27.08
N LEU A 1015 24.97 20.31 -27.15
CA LEU A 1015 24.44 19.74 -28.39
C LEU A 1015 22.95 20.03 -28.62
N THR A 1016 22.34 20.87 -27.78
CA THR A 1016 20.88 21.06 -27.78
C THR A 1016 20.49 22.53 -27.86
N PRO A 1017 19.26 22.84 -28.30
CA PRO A 1017 18.74 24.22 -28.33
C PRO A 1017 18.69 24.90 -26.94
N LEU A 1018 18.94 24.17 -25.85
CA LEU A 1018 19.03 24.72 -24.50
C LEU A 1018 20.30 25.58 -24.26
N ALA A 1019 21.29 25.48 -25.14
CA ALA A 1019 22.50 26.31 -25.13
C ALA A 1019 22.41 27.53 -26.08
N GLU A 1020 21.33 27.65 -26.86
CA GLU A 1020 21.13 28.80 -27.75
C GLU A 1020 20.77 30.07 -26.95
N PRO A 1021 21.25 31.26 -27.37
CA PRO A 1021 20.82 32.52 -26.77
C PRO A 1021 19.36 32.85 -27.09
N GLY A 1022 18.76 33.76 -26.33
CA GLY A 1022 17.39 34.25 -26.60
C GLY A 1022 16.27 33.33 -26.09
N LEU A 1023 16.57 32.44 -25.14
CA LEU A 1023 15.55 31.70 -24.41
C LEU A 1023 14.81 32.63 -23.45
N ARG A 1024 13.54 32.33 -23.21
CA ARG A 1024 12.70 32.96 -22.21
C ARG A 1024 12.22 31.92 -21.21
N ARG A 1025 12.07 32.35 -19.98
CA ARG A 1025 11.53 31.54 -18.88
C ARG A 1025 10.28 32.22 -18.36
N GLY A 1026 9.23 31.47 -18.07
CA GLY A 1026 8.01 32.08 -17.53
C GLY A 1026 7.26 31.20 -16.54
N LEU A 1027 6.22 31.78 -15.95
CA LEU A 1027 5.24 31.13 -15.09
C LEU A 1027 3.90 31.06 -15.80
N LEU A 1028 3.19 29.94 -15.65
CA LEU A 1028 1.82 29.81 -16.09
C LEU A 1028 0.94 29.12 -15.04
N ASP A 1029 -0.36 29.33 -15.16
CA ASP A 1029 -1.39 28.50 -14.54
C ASP A 1029 -1.32 27.08 -15.13
N SER A 1030 -0.97 26.12 -14.27
CA SER A 1030 -0.76 24.72 -14.63
C SER A 1030 -2.01 24.07 -15.24
N GLU A 1031 -3.20 24.54 -14.89
CA GLU A 1031 -4.46 24.05 -15.47
C GLU A 1031 -4.64 24.49 -16.94
N GLN A 1032 -3.97 25.58 -17.36
CA GLN A 1032 -4.08 26.15 -18.71
C GLN A 1032 -2.87 25.83 -19.60
N ARG A 1033 -2.08 24.81 -19.23
CA ARG A 1033 -0.86 24.43 -19.94
C ARG A 1033 -1.11 23.98 -21.38
N ALA A 1034 -0.35 24.57 -22.31
CA ALA A 1034 -0.30 24.14 -23.70
C ALA A 1034 1.11 24.32 -24.26
N ALA A 1035 1.68 23.26 -24.85
CA ALA A 1035 2.88 23.38 -25.67
C ALA A 1035 2.50 24.00 -27.02
N LEU A 1036 3.32 24.93 -27.51
CA LEU A 1036 3.11 25.61 -28.79
C LEU A 1036 4.38 25.53 -29.61
N SER A 1037 4.26 25.26 -30.91
CA SER A 1037 5.38 25.35 -31.84
C SER A 1037 4.86 25.81 -33.20
N ASP A 1038 5.48 26.85 -33.74
CA ASP A 1038 5.24 27.37 -35.08
C ASP A 1038 6.57 27.69 -35.77
N GLU A 1039 6.52 28.40 -36.91
CA GLU A 1039 7.71 28.83 -37.65
C GLU A 1039 8.55 29.91 -36.95
N ASN A 1040 7.96 30.61 -35.96
CA ASN A 1040 8.56 31.74 -35.24
C ASN A 1040 9.15 31.35 -33.87
N GLY A 1041 8.76 30.18 -33.33
CA GLY A 1041 9.28 29.69 -32.07
C GLY A 1041 8.57 28.46 -31.51
N ALA A 1042 8.93 28.14 -30.27
CA ALA A 1042 8.30 27.08 -29.49
C ALA A 1042 8.21 27.47 -28.00
N LEU A 1043 7.12 27.10 -27.33
CA LEU A 1043 6.91 27.26 -25.88
C LEU A 1043 6.54 25.91 -25.28
N MET A 1044 7.27 25.51 -24.24
CA MET A 1044 7.11 24.25 -23.53
C MET A 1044 6.78 24.50 -22.06
N PRO A 1045 5.53 24.27 -21.62
CA PRO A 1045 5.20 24.14 -20.21
C PRO A 1045 5.99 22.98 -19.59
N LEU A 1046 6.40 23.12 -18.33
CA LEU A 1046 7.21 22.14 -17.63
C LEU A 1046 6.52 21.71 -16.34
N SER A 1047 6.56 20.43 -16.03
CA SER A 1047 6.02 19.88 -14.78
C SER A 1047 7.03 20.16 -13.66
N ILE A 1048 7.09 21.43 -13.27
CA ILE A 1048 7.91 22.01 -12.20
C ILE A 1048 6.96 22.90 -11.41
N THR A 1049 6.58 22.48 -10.20
CA THR A 1049 5.73 23.33 -9.35
C THR A 1049 6.52 24.53 -8.84
N MET A 1050 5.96 25.72 -9.02
CA MET A 1050 6.60 26.97 -8.65
C MET A 1050 5.97 27.60 -7.41
N LEU A 1051 4.90 27.02 -6.85
CA LEU A 1051 4.14 27.57 -5.70
C LEU A 1051 5.02 27.91 -4.49
N ASN A 1052 6.05 27.11 -4.24
CA ASN A 1052 6.96 27.27 -3.10
C ASN A 1052 8.26 28.02 -3.44
N SER A 1053 8.40 28.52 -4.67
CA SER A 1053 9.51 29.39 -5.07
C SER A 1053 9.23 30.85 -4.72
N GLU A 1054 10.26 31.68 -4.57
CA GLU A 1054 10.08 33.14 -4.36
C GLU A 1054 9.32 33.79 -5.53
N TRP A 1055 9.63 33.36 -6.76
CA TRP A 1055 9.01 33.88 -7.99
C TRP A 1055 7.54 33.46 -8.15
N GLY A 1056 7.20 32.22 -7.77
CA GLY A 1056 5.79 31.78 -7.76
C GLY A 1056 5.00 32.41 -6.62
N ARG A 1057 5.59 32.62 -5.44
CA ARG A 1057 4.92 33.27 -4.30
C ARG A 1057 4.45 34.69 -4.60
N SER A 1058 5.14 35.44 -5.45
CA SER A 1058 4.68 36.78 -5.87
C SER A 1058 3.39 36.74 -6.70
N HIS A 1059 3.02 35.58 -7.23
CA HIS A 1059 1.81 35.35 -8.05
C HIS A 1059 0.83 34.38 -7.37
N ALA A 1060 1.03 34.04 -6.08
CA ALA A 1060 0.13 33.14 -5.34
C ALA A 1060 -1.28 33.73 -5.12
N GLY A 1061 -1.46 35.03 -5.37
CA GLY A 1061 -2.78 35.67 -5.39
C GLY A 1061 -3.57 35.43 -6.69
N ASP A 1062 -2.91 35.00 -7.77
CA ASP A 1062 -3.50 34.85 -9.10
C ASP A 1062 -4.02 33.42 -9.32
N THR A 1063 -3.24 32.40 -8.95
CA THR A 1063 -3.62 30.98 -8.97
C THR A 1063 -2.85 30.19 -7.92
N TRP A 1064 -3.43 29.08 -7.46
CA TRP A 1064 -2.78 28.15 -6.52
C TRP A 1064 -1.96 27.06 -7.24
N ASP A 1065 -2.08 26.95 -8.56
CA ASP A 1065 -1.39 25.94 -9.36
C ASP A 1065 -0.47 26.60 -10.41
N ILE A 1066 0.78 26.86 -10.01
CA ILE A 1066 1.76 27.58 -10.84
C ILE A 1066 2.85 26.62 -11.32
N ALA A 1067 3.07 26.58 -12.63
CA ALA A 1067 4.14 25.83 -13.28
C ALA A 1067 5.12 26.72 -14.05
N ALA A 1068 6.36 26.25 -14.23
CA ALA A 1068 7.35 26.92 -15.08
C ALA A 1068 7.15 26.58 -16.56
N PHE A 1069 7.61 27.45 -17.47
CA PHE A 1069 7.80 27.12 -18.88
C PHE A 1069 9.12 27.68 -19.42
N LEU A 1070 9.58 27.09 -20.52
CA LEU A 1070 10.64 27.64 -21.36
C LEU A 1070 10.09 27.97 -22.74
N GLN A 1071 10.63 29.02 -23.35
CA GLN A 1071 10.26 29.47 -24.68
C GLN A 1071 11.51 29.78 -25.50
N ARG A 1072 11.51 29.32 -26.75
CA ARG A 1072 12.51 29.64 -27.78
C ARG A 1072 11.84 30.45 -28.88
N GLY A 1073 12.39 31.61 -29.23
CA GLY A 1073 11.78 32.50 -30.22
C GLY A 1073 10.46 33.10 -29.72
N THR A 1074 9.57 33.47 -30.63
CA THR A 1074 8.30 34.12 -30.28
C THR A 1074 7.13 33.29 -30.78
N VAL A 1075 6.22 32.94 -29.86
CA VAL A 1075 4.93 32.31 -30.17
C VAL A 1075 3.79 33.13 -29.57
N PRO A 1076 2.55 33.00 -30.05
CA PRO A 1076 1.38 33.63 -29.42
C PRO A 1076 1.30 33.27 -27.93
N ARG A 1077 1.03 34.27 -27.07
CA ARG A 1077 0.97 34.07 -25.61
C ARG A 1077 -0.21 33.13 -25.26
N PRO A 1078 0.04 31.93 -24.70
CA PRO A 1078 -1.02 31.04 -24.25
C PRO A 1078 -1.88 31.67 -23.15
N ALA A 1079 -3.12 31.18 -23.01
CA ALA A 1079 -3.94 31.47 -21.83
C ALA A 1079 -3.22 30.97 -20.56
N GLY A 1080 -3.31 31.74 -19.48
CA GLY A 1080 -2.72 31.37 -18.18
C GLY A 1080 -1.26 31.76 -17.97
N VAL A 1081 -0.56 32.37 -18.93
CA VAL A 1081 0.80 32.92 -18.68
C VAL A 1081 0.74 34.07 -17.68
N LEU A 1082 1.39 33.89 -16.53
CA LEU A 1082 1.44 34.84 -15.42
C LEU A 1082 2.59 35.84 -15.61
N ASP A 1083 3.81 35.35 -15.83
CA ASP A 1083 5.02 36.18 -15.91
C ASP A 1083 6.04 35.59 -16.90
N ILE A 1084 6.89 36.44 -17.49
CA ILE A 1084 7.97 36.07 -18.41
C ILE A 1084 9.22 36.88 -18.10
N GLN A 1085 10.35 36.19 -17.99
CA GLN A 1085 11.68 36.76 -17.81
C GLN A 1085 12.60 36.32 -18.96
N GLU A 1086 13.40 37.25 -19.46
CA GLU A 1086 14.47 36.94 -20.42
C GLU A 1086 15.58 36.15 -19.71
N VAL A 1087 16.08 35.09 -20.37
CA VAL A 1087 17.24 34.36 -19.89
C VAL A 1087 18.49 35.19 -20.21
N PRO A 1088 19.43 35.38 -19.24
CA PRO A 1088 20.64 36.15 -19.51
C PRO A 1088 21.53 35.47 -20.56
N GLU A 1089 22.31 36.27 -21.29
CA GLU A 1089 23.37 35.75 -22.16
C GLU A 1089 24.55 35.26 -21.31
N GLY A 1090 24.62 33.94 -21.11
CA GLY A 1090 25.68 33.31 -20.34
C GLY A 1090 27.02 33.21 -21.08
N ARG A 1091 28.13 33.12 -20.35
CA ARG A 1091 29.48 32.98 -20.92
C ARG A 1091 29.80 31.56 -21.43
N ALA A 1092 28.97 30.58 -21.12
CA ALA A 1092 29.15 29.18 -21.50
C ALA A 1092 28.56 28.85 -22.88
N THR A 1093 29.32 29.13 -23.94
CA THR A 1093 28.96 28.71 -25.30
C THR A 1093 29.13 27.19 -25.50
N PRO A 1094 28.44 26.56 -26.47
CA PRO A 1094 28.62 25.15 -26.80
C PRO A 1094 30.08 24.70 -26.95
N GLU A 1095 30.92 25.51 -27.59
CA GLU A 1095 32.34 25.22 -27.82
C GLU A 1095 33.12 25.22 -26.50
N ARG A 1096 32.82 26.16 -25.61
CA ARG A 1096 33.44 26.25 -24.28
C ARG A 1096 33.03 25.08 -23.41
N LEU A 1097 31.75 24.70 -23.41
CA LEU A 1097 31.26 23.54 -22.66
C LEU A 1097 31.92 22.23 -23.12
N HIS A 1098 32.06 22.01 -24.44
CA HIS A 1098 32.80 20.87 -24.96
C HIS A 1098 34.26 20.88 -24.51
N ARG A 1099 34.96 22.01 -24.66
CA ARG A 1099 36.36 22.14 -24.20
C ARG A 1099 36.53 21.88 -22.71
N ILE A 1100 35.61 22.34 -21.84
CA ILE A 1100 35.67 22.07 -20.40
C ILE A 1100 35.60 20.57 -20.12
N VAL A 1101 34.68 19.86 -20.79
CA VAL A 1101 34.52 18.41 -20.58
C VAL A 1101 35.71 17.63 -21.14
N ASP A 1102 36.22 18.01 -22.32
CA ASP A 1102 37.38 17.36 -22.92
C ASP A 1102 38.65 17.58 -22.08
N GLU A 1103 38.83 18.79 -21.54
CA GLU A 1103 39.94 19.11 -20.64
C GLU A 1103 39.83 18.35 -19.31
N LEU A 1104 38.61 18.16 -18.78
CA LEU A 1104 38.36 17.34 -17.61
C LEU A 1104 38.70 15.86 -17.83
N GLU A 1105 38.40 15.32 -19.00
CA GLU A 1105 38.78 13.95 -19.38
C GLU A 1105 40.30 13.81 -19.56
N ARG A 1106 40.98 14.88 -20.01
CA ARG A 1106 42.43 14.89 -20.25
C ARG A 1106 43.27 15.08 -18.98
N VAL A 1107 42.90 16.03 -18.13
CA VAL A 1107 43.69 16.46 -16.96
C VAL A 1107 43.18 15.87 -15.64
N GLY A 1108 41.89 15.51 -15.57
CA GLY A 1108 41.25 15.07 -14.34
C GLY A 1108 40.76 16.22 -13.45
N PRO A 1109 40.12 15.91 -12.30
CA PRO A 1109 39.48 16.91 -11.45
C PRO A 1109 40.49 17.77 -10.68
N VAL A 1110 40.13 19.03 -10.42
CA VAL A 1110 40.91 20.05 -9.72
C VAL A 1110 40.84 19.83 -8.20
N PRO A 1111 41.98 19.59 -7.51
CA PRO A 1111 42.02 19.54 -6.06
C PRO A 1111 41.63 20.87 -5.42
N PHE A 1112 41.01 20.82 -4.24
CA PHE A 1112 40.68 22.03 -3.49
C PHE A 1112 41.95 22.69 -2.93
N ASP A 1113 42.12 23.99 -3.18
CA ASP A 1113 43.22 24.80 -2.63
C ASP A 1113 42.73 25.73 -1.51
N PRO A 1114 43.10 25.46 -0.24
CA PRO A 1114 42.77 26.34 0.88
C PRO A 1114 43.38 27.75 0.78
N ALA A 1115 44.51 27.92 0.09
CA ALA A 1115 45.16 29.22 -0.07
C ALA A 1115 44.35 30.13 -1.00
N ALA A 1116 43.85 29.60 -2.12
CA ALA A 1116 42.90 30.29 -2.99
C ALA A 1116 41.61 30.70 -2.25
N ALA A 1117 41.07 29.83 -1.38
CA ALA A 1117 39.92 30.17 -0.55
C ALA A 1117 40.20 31.33 0.43
N ALA A 1118 41.41 31.38 1.00
CA ALA A 1118 41.82 32.48 1.87
C ALA A 1118 41.94 33.81 1.11
N ARG A 1119 42.48 33.78 -0.12
CA ARG A 1119 42.54 34.97 -0.99
C ARG A 1119 41.14 35.47 -1.37
N LEU A 1120 40.22 34.55 -1.65
CA LEU A 1120 38.82 34.90 -1.92
C LEU A 1120 38.17 35.55 -0.69
N ALA A 1121 38.38 35.00 0.50
CA ALA A 1121 37.87 35.56 1.77
C ALA A 1121 38.38 36.99 2.00
N GLU A 1122 39.69 37.21 1.86
CA GLU A 1122 40.32 38.53 1.99
C GLU A 1122 39.76 39.53 0.96
N ALA A 1123 39.61 39.11 -0.29
CA ALA A 1123 39.13 39.98 -1.35
C ALA A 1123 37.64 40.34 -1.25
N THR A 1124 36.81 39.53 -0.61
CA THR A 1124 35.34 39.68 -0.58
C THR A 1124 34.78 40.09 0.78
N GLY A 1125 35.58 39.99 1.85
CA GLY A 1125 35.12 40.16 3.23
C GLY A 1125 34.31 38.97 3.76
N LEU A 1126 34.23 37.86 3.01
CA LEU A 1126 33.64 36.61 3.48
C LEU A 1126 34.53 35.94 4.53
N ASP A 1127 33.92 35.18 5.44
CA ASP A 1127 34.69 34.28 6.29
C ASP A 1127 35.32 33.13 5.45
N ARG A 1128 36.40 32.54 5.96
CA ARG A 1128 37.14 31.46 5.26
C ARG A 1128 36.25 30.27 4.89
N ALA A 1129 35.26 29.94 5.72
CA ALA A 1129 34.37 28.80 5.49
C ALA A 1129 33.36 29.11 4.37
N ALA A 1130 32.86 30.34 4.29
CA ALA A 1130 32.00 30.82 3.22
C ALA A 1130 32.75 30.89 1.89
N ALA A 1131 33.98 31.40 1.87
CA ALA A 1131 34.82 31.39 0.68
C ALA A 1131 35.11 29.94 0.20
N ALA A 1132 35.41 29.02 1.11
CA ALA A 1132 35.61 27.61 0.79
C ALA A 1132 34.36 26.95 0.19
N LEU A 1133 33.18 27.18 0.77
CA LEU A 1133 31.91 26.67 0.23
C LEU A 1133 31.59 27.26 -1.16
N LEU A 1134 31.87 28.55 -1.36
CA LEU A 1134 31.65 29.24 -2.64
C LEU A 1134 32.57 28.68 -3.74
N MET A 1135 33.86 28.45 -3.46
CA MET A 1135 34.74 27.80 -4.45
C MET A 1135 34.32 26.35 -4.75
N ALA A 1136 33.76 25.64 -3.75
CA ALA A 1136 33.34 24.25 -3.89
C ALA A 1136 32.00 24.06 -4.64
N GLY A 1137 31.36 25.13 -5.12
CA GLY A 1137 30.08 25.03 -5.83
C GLY A 1137 28.84 24.94 -4.92
N LEU A 1138 28.91 25.37 -3.66
CA LEU A 1138 27.79 25.34 -2.68
C LEU A 1138 27.14 23.95 -2.46
N PRO A 1139 27.91 22.88 -2.19
CA PRO A 1139 27.35 21.56 -1.97
C PRO A 1139 26.36 21.57 -0.79
N HIS A 1140 25.16 21.00 -0.98
CA HIS A 1140 24.12 20.83 0.05
C HIS A 1140 23.68 22.12 0.79
N ILE A 1141 23.86 23.31 0.18
CA ILE A 1141 23.60 24.61 0.83
C ILE A 1141 22.15 24.80 1.34
N LYS A 1142 21.19 24.03 0.80
CA LYS A 1142 19.76 24.09 1.18
C LYS A 1142 19.34 23.06 2.22
N ASP A 1143 20.22 22.14 2.63
CA ASP A 1143 19.94 21.19 3.71
C ASP A 1143 19.98 21.90 5.07
N ASP A 1144 18.89 21.81 5.84
CA ASP A 1144 18.72 22.47 7.14
C ASP A 1144 19.48 21.78 8.29
N GLY A 1145 19.98 20.56 8.08
CA GLY A 1145 20.72 19.78 9.06
C GLY A 1145 21.93 20.50 9.64
N HIS A 1146 22.19 20.28 10.93
CA HIS A 1146 23.35 20.87 11.60
C HIS A 1146 24.68 20.33 11.03
N ASN A 1147 24.70 19.10 10.52
CA ASN A 1147 25.84 18.45 9.88
C ASN A 1147 25.50 18.08 8.43
N PHE A 1148 25.18 19.09 7.61
CA PHE A 1148 24.67 18.94 6.25
C PHE A 1148 25.71 18.46 5.22
N LEU A 1149 27.01 18.64 5.49
CA LEU A 1149 28.07 18.15 4.60
C LEU A 1149 28.48 16.72 4.98
N PRO A 1150 28.62 15.81 4.00
CA PRO A 1150 29.23 14.51 4.24
C PRO A 1150 30.63 14.64 4.87
N PRO A 1151 31.04 13.70 5.76
CA PRO A 1151 32.34 13.77 6.44
C PRO A 1151 33.55 13.90 5.50
N GLN A 1152 33.49 13.25 4.33
CA GLN A 1152 34.55 13.30 3.32
C GLN A 1152 34.67 14.69 2.69
N THR A 1153 33.55 15.28 2.26
CA THR A 1153 33.47 16.65 1.70
C THR A 1153 33.92 17.68 2.72
N ARG A 1154 33.48 17.56 3.99
CA ARG A 1154 33.88 18.46 5.07
C ARG A 1154 35.39 18.38 5.37
N LYS A 1155 35.98 17.19 5.30
CA LYS A 1155 37.42 16.98 5.44
C LYS A 1155 38.20 17.60 4.27
N ALA A 1156 37.73 17.42 3.04
CA ALA A 1156 38.35 17.99 1.84
C ALA A 1156 38.41 19.53 1.85
N LEU A 1157 37.38 20.18 2.41
CA LEU A 1157 37.33 21.64 2.57
C LEU A 1157 38.03 22.16 3.83
N GLY A 1158 38.45 21.28 4.74
CA GLY A 1158 39.07 21.65 6.01
C GLY A 1158 38.14 22.48 6.92
N LEU A 1159 36.86 22.09 7.00
CA LEU A 1159 35.83 22.81 7.78
C LEU A 1159 35.36 22.03 9.01
N LYS A 1160 35.06 22.73 10.11
CA LYS A 1160 34.31 22.17 11.24
C LYS A 1160 32.81 22.27 11.00
N VAL A 1161 32.02 21.46 11.71
CA VAL A 1161 30.54 21.42 11.56
C VAL A 1161 29.91 22.81 11.79
N ALA A 1162 30.30 23.48 12.87
CA ALA A 1162 29.78 24.81 13.21
C ALA A 1162 30.19 25.90 12.19
N GLU A 1163 31.43 25.84 11.70
CA GLU A 1163 31.95 26.76 10.67
C GLU A 1163 31.18 26.59 9.35
N ALA A 1164 30.98 25.35 8.90
CA ALA A 1164 30.23 25.05 7.69
C ALA A 1164 28.77 25.51 7.81
N LYS A 1165 28.13 25.33 8.98
CA LYS A 1165 26.75 25.80 9.22
C LYS A 1165 26.65 27.32 9.13
N ALA A 1166 27.55 28.05 9.79
CA ALA A 1166 27.55 29.52 9.75
C ALA A 1166 27.76 30.04 8.32
N ALA A 1167 28.72 29.48 7.60
CA ALA A 1167 28.99 29.79 6.20
C ALA A 1167 27.79 29.50 5.29
N ARG A 1168 27.11 28.36 5.50
CA ARG A 1168 25.86 28.01 4.81
C ARG A 1168 24.79 29.06 5.03
N ASP A 1169 24.54 29.42 6.30
CA ASP A 1169 23.50 30.38 6.68
C ASP A 1169 23.75 31.77 6.07
N THR A 1170 25.01 32.17 5.90
CA THR A 1170 25.42 33.40 5.19
C THR A 1170 25.11 33.30 3.69
N LEU A 1171 25.64 32.30 3.00
CA LEU A 1171 25.52 32.16 1.54
C LEU A 1171 24.09 31.83 1.08
N ARG A 1172 23.30 31.18 1.92
CA ARG A 1172 21.90 30.81 1.64
C ARG A 1172 20.97 32.03 1.52
N ARG A 1173 21.35 33.18 2.11
CA ARG A 1173 20.59 34.45 2.01
C ARG A 1173 20.67 35.08 0.62
N LEU A 1174 21.64 34.68 -0.20
CA LEU A 1174 21.73 35.17 -1.57
C LEU A 1174 20.64 34.54 -2.43
N PRO A 1175 19.92 35.35 -3.25
CA PRO A 1175 18.98 34.82 -4.23
C PRO A 1175 19.64 33.77 -5.13
N GLU A 1176 18.88 32.77 -5.54
CA GLU A 1176 19.40 31.68 -6.36
C GLU A 1176 19.99 32.16 -7.70
N ALA A 1177 19.30 33.08 -8.37
CA ALA A 1177 19.78 33.68 -9.61
C ALA A 1177 21.16 34.32 -9.42
N THR A 1178 21.36 35.08 -8.33
CA THR A 1178 22.65 35.69 -7.99
C THR A 1178 23.73 34.63 -7.77
N ARG A 1179 23.43 33.53 -7.07
CA ARG A 1179 24.39 32.44 -6.86
C ARG A 1179 24.81 31.78 -8.18
N LEU A 1180 23.88 31.56 -9.10
CA LEU A 1180 24.16 31.01 -10.43
C LEU A 1180 24.96 31.98 -11.31
N GLU A 1181 24.63 33.27 -11.28
CA GLU A 1181 25.34 34.33 -12.02
C GLU A 1181 26.79 34.49 -11.56
N LEU A 1182 27.05 34.37 -10.25
CA LEU A 1182 28.42 34.38 -9.72
C LEU A 1182 29.27 33.29 -10.38
N TYR A 1183 28.72 32.09 -10.58
CA TYR A 1183 29.44 30.99 -11.21
C TYR A 1183 29.56 31.11 -12.72
N ASP A 1184 28.59 31.72 -13.39
CA ASP A 1184 28.71 31.97 -14.82
C ASP A 1184 29.81 33.01 -15.13
N ALA A 1185 29.93 34.05 -14.29
CA ALA A 1185 30.99 35.05 -14.38
C ALA A 1185 32.41 34.48 -14.17
N VAL A 1186 32.52 33.35 -13.46
CA VAL A 1186 33.80 32.65 -13.21
C VAL A 1186 34.37 32.02 -14.47
N LEU A 1187 33.52 31.66 -15.45
CA LEU A 1187 33.98 30.99 -16.66
C LEU A 1187 35.04 31.85 -17.40
N PRO A 1188 36.28 31.36 -17.52
CA PRO A 1188 37.32 32.04 -18.26
C PRO A 1188 37.08 31.98 -19.76
N ASP A 1189 37.68 32.93 -20.50
CA ASP A 1189 37.62 32.92 -21.97
C ASP A 1189 38.36 31.70 -22.55
N ASP A 1190 39.42 31.26 -21.87
CA ASP A 1190 40.05 29.96 -22.06
C ASP A 1190 39.66 29.00 -20.91
N PRO A 1191 38.89 27.93 -21.18
CA PRO A 1191 38.47 26.92 -20.21
C PRO A 1191 39.57 26.34 -19.30
N ALA A 1192 40.83 26.28 -19.77
CA ALA A 1192 41.96 25.79 -18.98
C ALA A 1192 42.16 26.60 -17.67
N GLY A 1193 41.74 27.87 -17.65
CA GLY A 1193 41.78 28.71 -16.45
C GLY A 1193 40.92 28.22 -15.27
N LEU A 1194 39.99 27.27 -15.46
CA LEU A 1194 39.25 26.64 -14.36
C LEU A 1194 40.11 25.69 -13.51
N TRP A 1195 41.24 25.19 -14.05
CA TRP A 1195 42.20 24.36 -13.31
C TRP A 1195 43.12 25.18 -12.40
N ASP A 1196 43.14 26.50 -12.55
CA ASP A 1196 43.83 27.42 -11.67
C ASP A 1196 42.85 27.99 -10.62
N GLN A 1197 42.89 27.42 -9.41
CA GLN A 1197 42.04 27.85 -8.29
C GLN A 1197 42.30 29.30 -7.85
N THR A 1198 43.50 29.83 -8.08
CA THR A 1198 43.84 31.23 -7.80
C THR A 1198 43.12 32.16 -8.78
N VAL A 1199 43.14 31.85 -10.08
CA VAL A 1199 42.39 32.60 -11.10
C VAL A 1199 40.88 32.50 -10.84
N MET A 1200 40.40 31.33 -10.45
CA MET A 1200 39.00 31.11 -10.08
C MET A 1200 38.59 31.99 -8.88
N ALA A 1201 39.42 32.06 -7.84
CA ALA A 1201 39.18 32.89 -6.66
C ALA A 1201 39.13 34.39 -7.02
N GLU A 1202 40.02 34.88 -7.87
CA GLU A 1202 40.03 36.28 -8.31
C GLU A 1202 38.79 36.64 -9.13
N ARG A 1203 38.34 35.73 -10.00
CA ARG A 1203 37.10 35.90 -10.77
C ARG A 1203 35.86 35.88 -9.89
N LEU A 1204 35.77 34.94 -8.95
CA LEU A 1204 34.70 34.90 -7.95
C LEU A 1204 34.67 36.17 -7.11
N ALA A 1205 35.84 36.69 -6.69
CA ALA A 1205 35.93 37.90 -5.90
C ALA A 1205 35.42 39.13 -6.65
N ARG A 1206 35.75 39.25 -7.94
CA ARG A 1206 35.23 40.31 -8.81
C ARG A 1206 33.72 40.19 -9.00
N ALA A 1207 33.22 39.01 -9.36
CA ALA A 1207 31.80 38.77 -9.54
C ALA A 1207 31.01 39.05 -8.24
N TRP A 1208 31.57 38.71 -7.09
CA TRP A 1208 31.01 38.99 -5.77
C TRP A 1208 30.88 40.49 -5.50
N LYS A 1209 31.94 41.27 -5.78
CA LYS A 1209 31.92 42.73 -5.62
C LYS A 1209 30.90 43.39 -6.56
N GLU A 1210 30.84 42.92 -7.80
CA GLU A 1210 29.86 43.40 -8.79
C GLU A 1210 28.42 43.08 -8.35
N ALA A 1211 28.16 41.88 -7.83
CA ALA A 1211 26.87 41.50 -7.31
C ALA A 1211 26.48 42.31 -6.05
N ALA A 1212 27.43 42.59 -5.15
CA ALA A 1212 27.21 43.41 -3.97
C ALA A 1212 27.00 44.90 -4.27
N ALA A 1213 27.42 45.37 -5.45
CA ALA A 1213 27.24 46.74 -5.93
C ALA A 1213 25.93 46.96 -6.69
N ARG A 1214 25.15 45.90 -6.98
CA ARG A 1214 23.82 46.02 -7.58
C ARG A 1214 22.81 46.37 -6.47
N PRO A 1215 21.97 47.41 -6.66
CA PRO A 1215 21.03 47.89 -5.64
C PRO A 1215 19.93 46.90 -5.29
#